data_AF-A0A975EGF6-F1
#
_entry.id   AF-A0A975EGF6-F1
#
_cell.length_a   1.000
_cell.length_b   1.000
_cell.length_c   1.000
_cell.angle_alpha   90.00
_cell.angle_beta   90.00
_cell.angle_gamma   90.00
#
_symmetry.space_group_name_H-M   'P 1'
#
loop_
_entity.id
_entity.type
_entity.pdbx_description
1 polymer ?
#
loop_
_entity_poly.entity_id
_entity_poly.type
_entity_poly.pdbx_seq_one_letter_code
_entity_poly.pdbx_strand_id
1 'polypeptide(L)'
;MNDIKPALRLSGTEAYNHDEGKGFLMIGERTNVAGSPQFAKLVRAGDLEAAIEVARQQVANGANVIDICFDDGLIDGKAMMAKYLDLLQGEPDVARVPIMVDSSKWEILEEGLKHLQGKGIVNSISLKEGEEVFKKHARHIMKYGAAVVVMAFDEKGQAATYDEKIRICERAYRILVDEVGFNPNDIIFDPNILTVATGIEEHNNYALDFINATRWIKENLPGAKISGGVSNISFSFRGNNKVREAMHSAFLYHATQAGMDMGIVNAGMLEVYDEIPKDLLECVEDVLLNRRDDSTERLLDLAESYKGVGGKKVEEDLSWREEPVEKRLEHALLKGIDRFIDEDTEEARVKYGRPLKVIEGPLMDGMGVVGDLFGAGKMFLPQVVKSARVMKKAVAWLFPYMEAEKAENLAGDIEAIQAKNPGMSFDDALKVAERGNSAGRFLIATVKGDVHDIGKNIVGVVLSCNGFEVTDMGVMVSCDKILDKAIEIGADVIGLSGLITPSLDEMVHVAKEMERRGFTVPLLIGGATTSAAHTAIKIAEHYSGPVVHVLDASRSVPVTTSLLSKDGRDAFVADLREKQRKARENFLGGPKKETVSLEEARASGSKYDWDSYSPPVPSFTGTKTVEPEIGELVEYIDWTPFFHAWELRGVWDREKKELKTKNEGGAAEAKKLYGEACEYLEKLVAENRLQARGIYGFFPANSVGDDIAVFNEDGSERTRFHTLRQQLKKTSGKPNVALSDWVKPGAGDRGGDLRSPSDPRITRNTSGSLPHWFKEGATYAVTFRLADSIPQSALEEYSSEKRMLEEIEQKAEKEGEETTVRDARAKIEALYSERMEAALEAGHGECHMRRPEIAAIVRDAILRFEGDRFELGAWCVMPNHVHLLIKPLGSHSLSEILQGMKSFSAKEANALLGREGAFWQKESYDHIIRDGQDYANQKEYVLRNPEMAGLAGWEFVGEGGGGGRPKIAPTFATDYIGGFVVGIHGADEYAKELDAANDPYGSIMVKAIADRLAEAFAEMLHHQARIEWGYEAEGELTKDALIHENYQGIRPAPGYPAQPDHTEKPILFDLLGATEATGVFLTESCAMHPGAAVSGIYFSHPESHYFALSELQKDQVEDYAKRKGMSVQEVEKWLGPWLGYA
;
A
#
# COMPACT_ATOMS: atom_id res chain seq x y z
N MET A 1 -11.12 9.01 12.03
CA MET A 1 -11.68 7.64 11.98
C MET A 1 -11.24 7.06 10.66
N ASN A 2 -10.21 6.23 10.67
CA ASN A 2 -9.56 5.75 9.45
C ASN A 2 -10.53 4.85 8.67
N ASP A 3 -10.56 5.00 7.35
CA ASP A 3 -11.50 4.32 6.45
C ASP A 3 -11.28 2.80 6.46
N ILE A 4 -12.04 2.11 7.30
CA ILE A 4 -12.10 0.65 7.33
C ILE A 4 -12.73 0.18 6.01
N LYS A 5 -11.96 -0.51 5.16
CA LYS A 5 -12.45 -1.04 3.87
C LYS A 5 -13.76 -1.84 4.06
N PRO A 6 -14.83 -1.55 3.30
CA PRO A 6 -16.08 -2.31 3.37
C PRO A 6 -15.85 -3.82 3.17
N ALA A 7 -16.26 -4.64 4.15
CA ALA A 7 -16.17 -6.11 4.09
C ALA A 7 -17.10 -6.73 5.13
N LEU A 8 -17.54 -7.97 4.89
CA LEU A 8 -18.25 -8.75 5.91
C LEU A 8 -17.24 -9.15 6.97
N ARG A 9 -17.46 -8.75 8.22
CA ARG A 9 -16.55 -9.03 9.34
C ARG A 9 -17.25 -9.91 10.33
N LEU A 10 -16.69 -11.08 10.57
CA LEU A 10 -17.16 -12.08 11.52
C LEU A 10 -16.04 -12.38 12.51
N SER A 11 -16.35 -13.03 13.63
CA SER A 11 -15.33 -13.59 14.49
C SER A 11 -15.86 -14.73 15.36
N GLY A 12 -15.01 -15.74 15.56
CA GLY A 12 -15.04 -16.56 16.77
C GLY A 12 -14.13 -15.92 17.82
N THR A 13 -13.16 -16.66 18.35
CA THR A 13 -12.00 -16.10 19.06
C THR A 13 -10.98 -15.43 18.13
N GLU A 14 -11.02 -15.77 16.84
CA GLU A 14 -10.23 -15.15 15.77
C GLU A 14 -11.11 -14.31 14.84
N ALA A 15 -10.54 -13.22 14.30
CA ALA A 15 -11.24 -12.36 13.36
C ALA A 15 -11.26 -12.97 11.96
N TYR A 16 -12.44 -12.98 11.34
CA TYR A 16 -12.65 -13.43 9.98
C TYR A 16 -13.22 -12.28 9.13
N ASN A 17 -12.36 -11.62 8.37
CA ASN A 17 -12.77 -10.58 7.40
C ASN A 17 -12.95 -11.22 6.02
N HIS A 18 -14.13 -11.14 5.42
CA HIS A 18 -14.44 -11.63 4.08
C HIS A 18 -14.48 -10.45 3.10
N ASP A 19 -13.33 -10.19 2.46
CA ASP A 19 -13.09 -9.12 1.49
C ASP A 19 -12.93 -9.68 0.05
N GLU A 20 -12.78 -8.79 -0.94
CA GLU A 20 -12.66 -9.15 -2.36
C GLU A 20 -11.46 -10.06 -2.70
N GLY A 21 -10.47 -10.19 -1.80
CA GLY A 21 -9.31 -11.07 -1.96
C GLY A 21 -9.49 -12.46 -1.34
N LYS A 22 -10.64 -12.73 -0.70
CA LYS A 22 -11.00 -14.06 -0.19
C LYS A 22 -12.02 -14.73 -1.10
N GLY A 23 -11.78 -15.99 -1.45
CA GLY A 23 -12.71 -16.81 -2.23
C GLY A 23 -13.94 -17.26 -1.43
N PHE A 24 -14.67 -18.22 -1.99
CA PHE A 24 -15.91 -18.78 -1.43
C PHE A 24 -15.78 -19.22 0.04
N LEU A 25 -16.75 -18.82 0.88
CA LEU A 25 -16.80 -19.15 2.31
C LEU A 25 -17.70 -20.38 2.52
N MET A 26 -17.14 -21.44 3.12
CA MET A 26 -17.88 -22.67 3.42
C MET A 26 -18.49 -22.62 4.83
N ILE A 27 -19.81 -22.82 4.92
CA ILE A 27 -20.54 -22.93 6.19
C ILE A 27 -20.89 -24.40 6.43
N GLY A 28 -20.44 -24.98 7.54
CA GLY A 28 -20.67 -26.40 7.86
C GLY A 28 -22.08 -26.68 8.38
N GLU A 29 -22.82 -27.58 7.73
CA GLU A 29 -24.25 -27.87 8.01
C GLU A 29 -24.54 -29.03 9.01
N ARG A 30 -23.52 -29.76 9.47
CA ARG A 30 -23.70 -31.05 10.18
C ARG A 30 -24.04 -30.93 11.66
N THR A 31 -24.03 -29.72 12.20
CA THR A 31 -24.42 -29.34 13.56
C THR A 31 -25.89 -28.89 13.63
N ASN A 32 -26.75 -29.59 12.88
CA ASN A 32 -28.17 -29.28 12.74
C ASN A 32 -29.02 -30.51 13.14
N VAL A 33 -29.87 -30.39 14.17
CA VAL A 33 -30.70 -31.51 14.64
C VAL A 33 -31.72 -31.95 13.59
N ALA A 34 -32.26 -31.05 12.79
CA ALA A 34 -33.18 -31.38 11.71
C ALA A 34 -32.48 -31.97 10.48
N GLY A 35 -31.25 -31.52 10.19
CA GLY A 35 -30.49 -31.86 8.98
C GLY A 35 -29.49 -33.02 9.11
N SER A 36 -29.05 -33.36 10.33
CA SER A 36 -27.98 -34.33 10.59
C SER A 36 -28.46 -35.46 11.51
N PRO A 37 -28.77 -36.66 10.97
CA PRO A 37 -29.23 -37.80 11.78
C PRO A 37 -28.25 -38.21 12.89
N GLN A 38 -26.95 -38.09 12.62
CA GLN A 38 -25.91 -38.38 13.60
C GLN A 38 -25.94 -37.37 14.75
N PHE A 39 -25.95 -36.07 14.43
CA PHE A 39 -25.99 -35.01 15.44
C PHE A 39 -27.27 -35.08 16.27
N ALA A 40 -28.43 -35.26 15.62
CA ALA A 40 -29.72 -35.43 16.28
C ALA A 40 -29.71 -36.60 17.29
N LYS A 41 -29.08 -37.73 16.93
CA LYS A 41 -28.95 -38.89 17.81
C LYS A 41 -28.10 -38.56 19.05
N LEU A 42 -26.97 -37.88 18.86
CA LEU A 42 -26.06 -37.50 19.95
C LEU A 42 -26.70 -36.51 20.91
N VAL A 43 -27.34 -35.47 20.36
CA VAL A 43 -28.04 -34.44 21.15
C VAL A 43 -29.19 -35.02 21.96
N ARG A 44 -30.02 -35.89 21.35
CA ARG A 44 -31.13 -36.58 22.06
C ARG A 44 -30.64 -37.58 23.11
N ALA A 45 -29.44 -38.14 22.93
CA ALA A 45 -28.80 -39.01 23.91
C ALA A 45 -28.10 -38.22 25.04
N GLY A 46 -27.98 -36.89 24.93
CA GLY A 46 -27.26 -36.04 25.88
C GLY A 46 -25.74 -36.13 25.78
N ASP A 47 -25.20 -36.77 24.74
CA ASP A 47 -23.77 -36.94 24.50
C ASP A 47 -23.22 -35.72 23.74
N LEU A 48 -23.03 -34.63 24.49
CA LEU A 48 -22.59 -33.35 23.93
C LEU A 48 -21.10 -33.36 23.57
N GLU A 49 -20.27 -34.17 24.22
CA GLU A 49 -18.85 -34.32 23.87
C GLU A 49 -18.71 -34.90 22.46
N ALA A 50 -19.40 -35.99 22.15
CA ALA A 50 -19.42 -36.54 20.81
C ALA A 50 -20.08 -35.59 19.78
N ALA A 51 -21.01 -34.73 20.22
CA ALA A 51 -21.62 -33.72 19.37
C ALA A 51 -20.63 -32.58 19.03
N ILE A 52 -19.72 -32.21 19.95
CA ILE A 52 -18.62 -31.26 19.69
C ILE A 52 -17.66 -31.82 18.64
N GLU A 53 -17.40 -33.13 18.67
CA GLU A 53 -16.57 -33.78 17.65
C GLU A 53 -17.10 -33.57 16.22
N VAL A 54 -18.43 -33.55 16.05
CA VAL A 54 -19.05 -33.26 14.76
C VAL A 54 -18.72 -31.84 14.30
N ALA A 55 -18.70 -30.86 15.20
CA ALA A 55 -18.29 -29.50 14.88
C ALA A 55 -16.80 -29.42 14.53
N ARG A 56 -15.94 -30.07 15.33
CA ARG A 56 -14.49 -30.14 15.11
C ARG A 56 -14.14 -30.76 13.75
N GLN A 57 -14.80 -31.86 13.41
CA GLN A 57 -14.59 -32.53 12.13
C GLN A 57 -14.97 -31.64 10.94
N GLN A 58 -16.00 -30.79 11.08
CA GLN A 58 -16.35 -29.83 10.02
C GLN A 58 -15.27 -28.77 9.83
N VAL A 59 -14.73 -28.22 10.91
CA VAL A 59 -13.60 -27.27 10.83
C VAL A 59 -12.37 -27.93 10.21
N ALA A 60 -12.02 -29.14 10.64
CA ALA A 60 -10.90 -29.91 10.08
C ALA A 60 -11.09 -30.24 8.58
N ASN A 61 -12.35 -30.33 8.12
CA ASN A 61 -12.70 -30.51 6.71
C ASN A 61 -12.79 -29.18 5.92
N GLY A 62 -12.48 -28.05 6.55
CA GLY A 62 -12.36 -26.74 5.91
C GLY A 62 -13.56 -25.80 6.08
N ALA A 63 -14.54 -26.11 6.94
CA ALA A 63 -15.63 -25.18 7.24
C ALA A 63 -15.07 -23.89 7.89
N ASN A 64 -15.41 -22.74 7.32
CA ASN A 64 -14.99 -21.43 7.82
C ASN A 64 -15.95 -20.86 8.86
N VAL A 65 -17.19 -21.32 8.86
CA VAL A 65 -18.26 -20.97 9.80
C VAL A 65 -19.04 -22.26 10.12
N ILE A 66 -19.54 -22.40 11.34
CA ILE A 66 -20.35 -23.55 11.73
C ILE A 66 -21.81 -23.12 11.93
N ASP A 67 -22.73 -23.77 11.21
CA ASP A 67 -24.17 -23.56 11.33
C ASP A 67 -24.75 -24.47 12.43
N ILE A 68 -25.31 -23.87 13.48
CA ILE A 68 -25.80 -24.58 14.66
C ILE A 68 -27.31 -24.40 14.76
N CYS A 69 -28.05 -25.51 14.68
CA CYS A 69 -29.50 -25.52 14.72
C CYS A 69 -30.03 -26.60 15.68
N PHE A 70 -30.83 -26.18 16.65
CA PHE A 70 -31.50 -27.05 17.64
C PHE A 70 -33.02 -27.05 17.49
N ASP A 71 -33.54 -26.69 16.32
CA ASP A 71 -34.95 -26.77 16.03
C ASP A 71 -35.41 -28.23 15.91
N ASP A 72 -36.05 -28.72 16.97
CA ASP A 72 -36.70 -30.02 17.01
C ASP A 72 -37.82 -30.00 18.05
N GLY A 73 -38.94 -30.66 17.75
CA GLY A 73 -40.10 -30.66 18.64
C GLY A 73 -39.91 -31.45 19.93
N LEU A 74 -38.82 -32.20 20.08
CA LEU A 74 -38.59 -33.14 21.19
C LEU A 74 -37.52 -32.67 22.18
N ILE A 75 -36.87 -31.53 21.94
CA ILE A 75 -35.84 -30.97 22.82
C ILE A 75 -36.16 -29.53 23.22
N ASP A 76 -35.64 -29.10 24.37
CA ASP A 76 -35.60 -27.68 24.71
C ASP A 76 -34.48 -27.01 23.92
N GLY A 77 -34.80 -26.56 22.70
CA GLY A 77 -33.84 -25.96 21.79
C GLY A 77 -33.17 -24.70 22.35
N LYS A 78 -33.87 -23.92 23.19
CA LYS A 78 -33.31 -22.72 23.82
C LYS A 78 -32.23 -23.09 24.84
N ALA A 79 -32.56 -24.00 25.77
CA ALA A 79 -31.60 -24.44 26.77
C ALA A 79 -30.42 -25.21 26.14
N MET A 80 -30.67 -25.98 25.08
CA MET A 80 -29.64 -26.74 24.38
C MET A 80 -28.68 -25.83 23.60
N MET A 81 -29.19 -24.79 22.93
CA MET A 81 -28.37 -23.80 22.24
C MET A 81 -27.38 -23.14 23.19
N ALA A 82 -27.86 -22.61 24.31
CA ALA A 82 -27.02 -22.00 25.35
C ALA A 82 -25.93 -22.97 25.83
N LYS A 83 -26.34 -24.18 26.27
CA LYS A 83 -25.42 -25.18 26.82
C LYS A 83 -24.37 -25.63 25.80
N TYR A 84 -24.77 -25.86 24.55
CA TYR A 84 -23.86 -26.33 23.52
C TYR A 84 -22.85 -25.25 23.12
N LEU A 85 -23.28 -24.00 22.97
CA LEU A 85 -22.38 -22.88 22.70
C LEU A 85 -21.38 -22.65 23.85
N ASP A 86 -21.82 -22.74 25.11
CA ASP A 86 -20.93 -22.63 26.27
C ASP A 86 -19.86 -23.74 26.28
N LEU A 87 -20.22 -24.96 25.89
CA LEU A 87 -19.26 -26.06 25.78
C LEU A 87 -18.31 -25.88 24.59
N LEU A 88 -18.81 -25.41 23.44
CA LEU A 88 -18.00 -25.16 22.26
C LEU A 88 -16.91 -24.10 22.50
N GLN A 89 -17.16 -23.13 23.39
CA GLN A 89 -16.12 -22.16 23.80
C GLN A 89 -14.90 -22.84 24.45
N GLY A 90 -15.06 -24.04 25.01
CA GLY A 90 -13.96 -24.83 25.58
C GLY A 90 -13.16 -25.64 24.54
N GLU A 91 -13.58 -25.68 23.28
CA GLU A 91 -12.92 -26.43 22.20
C GLU A 91 -12.19 -25.45 21.25
N PRO A 92 -10.85 -25.28 21.37
CA PRO A 92 -10.10 -24.22 20.68
C PRO A 92 -10.25 -24.24 19.16
N ASP A 93 -10.31 -25.44 18.57
CA ASP A 93 -10.40 -25.62 17.11
C ASP A 93 -11.72 -25.10 16.55
N VAL A 94 -12.83 -25.22 17.30
CA VAL A 94 -14.15 -24.76 16.89
C VAL A 94 -14.41 -23.32 17.33
N ALA A 95 -13.97 -22.94 18.53
CA ALA A 95 -14.18 -21.60 19.07
C ALA A 95 -13.53 -20.48 18.23
N ARG A 96 -12.47 -20.79 17.46
CA ARG A 96 -11.80 -19.81 16.60
C ARG A 96 -12.59 -19.39 15.36
N VAL A 97 -13.45 -20.26 14.82
CA VAL A 97 -14.27 -19.92 13.66
C VAL A 97 -15.58 -19.25 14.08
N PRO A 98 -16.14 -18.31 13.29
CA PRO A 98 -17.43 -17.72 13.59
C PRO A 98 -18.55 -18.77 13.62
N ILE A 99 -19.57 -18.50 14.44
CA ILE A 99 -20.75 -19.35 14.58
C ILE A 99 -21.96 -18.69 13.92
N MET A 100 -22.70 -19.48 13.15
CA MET A 100 -24.02 -19.14 12.64
C MET A 100 -25.07 -19.79 13.55
N VAL A 101 -25.87 -18.96 14.21
CA VAL A 101 -26.97 -19.42 15.07
C VAL A 101 -28.22 -19.53 14.21
N ASP A 102 -28.71 -20.75 14.05
CA ASP A 102 -29.88 -21.07 13.22
C ASP A 102 -31.08 -21.52 14.05
N SER A 103 -32.23 -20.88 13.81
CA SER A 103 -33.53 -21.27 14.35
C SER A 103 -34.67 -20.50 13.67
N SER A 104 -35.82 -21.18 13.56
CA SER A 104 -37.12 -20.60 13.18
C SER A 104 -37.79 -19.79 14.30
N LYS A 105 -37.28 -19.87 15.53
CA LYS A 105 -37.83 -19.21 16.72
C LYS A 105 -36.90 -18.12 17.22
N TRP A 106 -37.43 -16.89 17.32
CA TRP A 106 -36.66 -15.74 17.75
C TRP A 106 -36.05 -15.91 19.16
N GLU A 107 -36.77 -16.54 20.10
CA GLU A 107 -36.25 -16.73 21.46
C GLU A 107 -35.02 -17.65 21.55
N ILE A 108 -34.79 -18.51 20.55
CA ILE A 108 -33.60 -19.38 20.47
C ILE A 108 -32.45 -18.61 19.83
N LEU A 109 -32.70 -17.85 18.76
CA LEU A 109 -31.71 -16.97 18.14
C LEU A 109 -31.15 -15.95 19.14
N GLU A 110 -32.05 -15.28 19.87
CA GLU A 110 -31.66 -14.30 20.91
C GLU A 110 -30.89 -14.97 22.05
N GLU A 111 -31.21 -16.20 22.41
CA GLU A 111 -30.43 -16.93 23.41
C GLU A 111 -29.04 -17.28 22.87
N GLY A 112 -28.94 -17.84 21.67
CA GLY A 112 -27.66 -18.18 21.07
C GLY A 112 -26.72 -16.96 20.98
N LEU A 113 -27.23 -15.80 20.57
CA LEU A 113 -26.48 -14.54 20.51
C LEU A 113 -25.86 -14.12 21.85
N LYS A 114 -26.51 -14.42 22.99
CA LYS A 114 -25.95 -14.12 24.33
C LYS A 114 -24.76 -15.00 24.69
N HIS A 115 -24.63 -16.15 24.04
CA HIS A 115 -23.61 -17.17 24.29
C HIS A 115 -22.53 -17.20 23.19
N LEU A 116 -22.49 -16.20 22.32
CA LEU A 116 -21.41 -16.04 21.33
C LEU A 116 -20.26 -15.23 21.90
N GLN A 117 -19.03 -15.70 21.64
CA GLN A 117 -17.81 -15.01 22.07
C GLN A 117 -17.35 -13.91 21.09
N GLY A 118 -17.83 -13.95 19.85
CA GLY A 118 -17.45 -13.04 18.77
C GLY A 118 -18.64 -12.66 17.88
N LYS A 119 -18.35 -11.96 16.77
CA LYS A 119 -19.36 -11.55 15.80
C LYS A 119 -19.80 -12.75 14.94
N GLY A 120 -20.88 -13.40 15.37
CA GLY A 120 -21.53 -14.47 14.63
C GLY A 120 -22.53 -14.00 13.58
N ILE A 121 -23.26 -14.96 13.02
CA ILE A 121 -24.32 -14.75 12.04
C ILE A 121 -25.65 -15.25 12.60
N VAL A 122 -26.72 -14.49 12.39
CA VAL A 122 -28.09 -14.95 12.66
C VAL A 122 -28.70 -15.53 11.39
N ASN A 123 -29.13 -16.78 11.43
CA ASN A 123 -29.83 -17.46 10.34
C ASN A 123 -31.24 -17.87 10.78
N SER A 124 -32.32 -17.28 10.31
CA SER A 124 -32.42 -16.07 9.50
C SER A 124 -33.58 -15.21 10.01
N ILE A 125 -33.67 -13.97 9.51
CA ILE A 125 -34.88 -13.15 9.62
C ILE A 125 -35.52 -12.97 8.24
N SER A 126 -36.81 -12.67 8.19
CA SER A 126 -37.53 -12.42 6.95
C SER A 126 -38.74 -11.50 7.16
N LEU A 127 -39.37 -11.09 6.06
CA LEU A 127 -40.56 -10.21 6.05
C LEU A 127 -41.87 -10.99 6.28
N LYS A 128 -41.83 -12.32 6.50
CA LYS A 128 -43.01 -13.19 6.61
C LYS A 128 -44.01 -12.77 7.72
N GLU A 129 -43.49 -12.21 8.82
CA GLU A 129 -44.28 -11.75 9.99
C GLU A 129 -44.62 -10.25 9.91
N GLY A 130 -44.33 -9.63 8.77
CA GLY A 130 -44.51 -8.20 8.54
C GLY A 130 -43.28 -7.36 8.87
N GLU A 131 -43.27 -6.18 8.28
CA GLU A 131 -42.16 -5.25 8.29
C GLU A 131 -41.75 -4.75 9.70
N GLU A 132 -42.71 -4.51 10.60
CA GLU A 132 -42.41 -4.02 11.95
C GLU A 132 -41.65 -5.06 12.79
N VAL A 133 -42.00 -6.34 12.66
CA VAL A 133 -41.30 -7.44 13.33
C VAL A 133 -39.90 -7.58 12.74
N PHE A 134 -39.77 -7.52 11.42
CA PHE A 134 -38.48 -7.56 10.71
C PHE A 134 -37.54 -6.43 11.16
N LYS A 135 -38.01 -5.18 11.21
CA LYS A 135 -37.26 -4.03 11.73
C LYS A 135 -36.87 -4.21 13.20
N LYS A 136 -37.78 -4.74 14.03
CA LYS A 136 -37.52 -5.01 15.45
C LYS A 136 -36.40 -6.05 15.61
N HIS A 137 -36.46 -7.16 14.89
CA HIS A 137 -35.42 -8.19 14.92
C HIS A 137 -34.09 -7.63 14.42
N ALA A 138 -34.07 -6.93 13.28
CA ALA A 138 -32.86 -6.30 12.74
C ALA A 138 -32.19 -5.36 13.76
N ARG A 139 -32.94 -4.44 14.38
CA ARG A 139 -32.41 -3.56 15.44
C ARG A 139 -31.87 -4.34 16.64
N HIS A 140 -32.46 -5.49 16.96
CA HIS A 140 -32.01 -6.33 18.05
C HIS A 140 -30.68 -7.03 17.69
N ILE A 141 -30.55 -7.56 16.48
CA ILE A 141 -29.30 -8.15 15.97
C ILE A 141 -28.17 -7.11 16.00
N MET A 142 -28.44 -5.85 15.59
CA MET A 142 -27.47 -4.76 15.66
C MET A 142 -26.95 -4.51 17.09
N LYS A 143 -27.78 -4.68 18.12
CA LYS A 143 -27.34 -4.53 19.53
C LYS A 143 -26.31 -5.58 19.94
N TYR A 144 -26.38 -6.79 19.36
CA TYR A 144 -25.38 -7.84 19.55
C TYR A 144 -24.21 -7.72 18.57
N GLY A 145 -24.26 -6.81 17.60
CA GLY A 145 -23.23 -6.61 16.60
C GLY A 145 -23.08 -7.75 15.59
N ALA A 146 -24.06 -8.65 15.49
CA ALA A 146 -24.01 -9.82 14.61
C ALA A 146 -24.37 -9.48 13.14
N ALA A 147 -23.88 -10.30 12.21
CA ALA A 147 -24.34 -10.29 10.81
C ALA A 147 -25.65 -11.07 10.67
N VAL A 148 -26.34 -10.91 9.55
CA VAL A 148 -27.68 -11.47 9.37
C VAL A 148 -27.88 -12.13 8.01
N VAL A 149 -28.39 -13.36 8.03
CA VAL A 149 -28.99 -13.99 6.86
C VAL A 149 -30.44 -13.52 6.74
N VAL A 150 -30.77 -12.98 5.56
CA VAL A 150 -32.10 -12.52 5.20
C VAL A 150 -32.68 -13.45 4.15
N MET A 151 -33.63 -14.27 4.59
CA MET A 151 -34.29 -15.22 3.71
C MET A 151 -35.32 -14.49 2.85
N ALA A 152 -35.36 -14.79 1.54
CA ALA A 152 -36.31 -14.20 0.59
C ALA A 152 -37.73 -14.76 0.79
N PHE A 153 -38.37 -14.33 1.88
CA PHE A 153 -39.72 -14.72 2.28
C PHE A 153 -40.44 -13.48 2.82
N ASP A 154 -41.50 -13.04 2.14
CA ASP A 154 -42.36 -11.94 2.55
C ASP A 154 -43.77 -12.40 2.96
N GLU A 155 -44.67 -11.46 3.24
CA GLU A 155 -46.05 -11.72 3.67
C GLU A 155 -46.88 -12.46 2.61
N LYS A 156 -46.40 -12.55 1.35
CA LYS A 156 -47.05 -13.27 0.26
C LYS A 156 -46.54 -14.71 0.11
N GLY A 157 -45.38 -15.03 0.68
CA GLY A 157 -44.79 -16.36 0.59
C GLY A 157 -43.28 -16.35 0.38
N GLN A 158 -42.74 -17.56 0.22
CA GLN A 158 -41.34 -17.79 -0.11
C GLN A 158 -41.08 -17.51 -1.59
N ALA A 159 -39.98 -16.83 -1.92
CA ALA A 159 -39.62 -16.49 -3.30
C ALA A 159 -39.26 -17.74 -4.12
N ALA A 160 -40.07 -18.05 -5.13
CA ALA A 160 -39.86 -19.19 -6.02
C ALA A 160 -39.17 -18.77 -7.33
N THR A 161 -39.67 -17.69 -7.95
CA THR A 161 -39.22 -17.20 -9.25
C THR A 161 -38.12 -16.14 -9.16
N TYR A 162 -37.39 -15.91 -10.24
CA TYR A 162 -36.39 -14.83 -10.34
C TYR A 162 -36.96 -13.46 -9.91
N ASP A 163 -38.12 -13.07 -10.44
CA ASP A 163 -38.75 -11.77 -10.16
C ASP A 163 -39.12 -11.61 -8.68
N GLU A 164 -39.58 -12.69 -8.04
CA GLU A 164 -39.89 -12.67 -6.61
C GLU A 164 -38.61 -12.57 -5.76
N LYS A 165 -37.55 -13.29 -6.14
CA LYS A 165 -36.26 -13.26 -5.43
C LYS A 165 -35.69 -11.84 -5.43
N ILE A 166 -35.62 -11.18 -6.59
CA ILE A 166 -35.09 -9.81 -6.67
C ILE A 166 -35.99 -8.81 -5.94
N ARG A 167 -37.32 -8.91 -6.09
CA ARG A 167 -38.30 -8.01 -5.43
C ARG A 167 -38.18 -8.06 -3.92
N ILE A 168 -38.09 -9.27 -3.35
CA ILE A 168 -38.04 -9.45 -1.90
C ILE A 168 -36.68 -9.04 -1.34
N CYS A 169 -35.57 -9.45 -1.99
CA CYS A 169 -34.22 -9.03 -1.59
C CYS A 169 -34.05 -7.51 -1.66
N GLU A 170 -34.53 -6.86 -2.72
CA GLU A 170 -34.48 -5.40 -2.84
C GLU A 170 -35.29 -4.72 -1.72
N ARG A 171 -36.54 -5.13 -1.51
CA ARG A 171 -37.39 -4.56 -0.45
C ARG A 171 -36.72 -4.71 0.93
N ALA A 172 -36.22 -5.89 1.25
CA ALA A 172 -35.55 -6.15 2.52
C ALA A 172 -34.26 -5.32 2.66
N TYR A 173 -33.47 -5.18 1.59
CA TYR A 173 -32.26 -4.35 1.58
C TYR A 173 -32.58 -2.88 1.87
N ARG A 174 -33.58 -2.30 1.19
CA ARG A 174 -34.01 -0.91 1.40
C ARG A 174 -34.46 -0.68 2.84
N ILE A 175 -35.27 -1.59 3.39
CA ILE A 175 -35.70 -1.50 4.79
C ILE A 175 -34.49 -1.56 5.75
N LEU A 176 -33.57 -2.50 5.55
CA LEU A 176 -32.42 -2.68 6.43
C LEU A 176 -31.43 -1.50 6.35
N VAL A 177 -31.09 -1.06 5.14
CA VAL A 177 -30.06 -0.03 4.94
C VAL A 177 -30.64 1.36 5.10
N ASP A 178 -31.74 1.68 4.43
CA ASP A 178 -32.27 3.05 4.34
C ASP A 178 -33.10 3.44 5.58
N GLU A 179 -33.82 2.50 6.19
CA GLU A 179 -34.71 2.79 7.34
C GLU A 179 -34.17 2.34 8.71
N VAL A 180 -33.46 1.20 8.76
CA VAL A 180 -32.90 0.67 10.01
C VAL A 180 -31.46 1.15 10.24
N GLY A 181 -30.71 1.45 9.17
CA GLY A 181 -29.29 1.83 9.24
C GLY A 181 -28.36 0.63 9.48
N PHE A 182 -28.75 -0.57 9.05
CA PHE A 182 -27.94 -1.78 9.13
C PHE A 182 -26.76 -1.69 8.16
N ASN A 183 -25.57 -2.12 8.57
CA ASN A 183 -24.39 -2.12 7.70
C ASN A 183 -24.62 -3.06 6.50
N PRO A 184 -24.57 -2.58 5.25
CA PRO A 184 -24.83 -3.42 4.07
C PRO A 184 -23.87 -4.60 3.93
N ASN A 185 -22.64 -4.49 4.45
CA ASN A 185 -21.67 -5.57 4.41
C ASN A 185 -21.97 -6.72 5.39
N ASP A 186 -22.87 -6.51 6.34
CA ASP A 186 -23.32 -7.52 7.30
C ASP A 186 -24.64 -8.18 6.90
N ILE A 187 -25.16 -7.85 5.72
CA ILE A 187 -26.38 -8.43 5.14
C ILE A 187 -25.99 -9.56 4.18
N ILE A 188 -26.48 -10.76 4.47
CA ILE A 188 -26.29 -11.96 3.65
C ILE A 188 -27.69 -12.36 3.15
N PHE A 189 -27.97 -12.26 1.86
CA PHE A 189 -29.22 -12.75 1.30
C PHE A 189 -29.17 -14.26 1.12
N ASP A 190 -30.24 -14.94 1.53
CA ASP A 190 -30.60 -16.27 1.02
C ASP A 190 -31.81 -16.13 0.09
N PRO A 191 -31.59 -16.06 -1.24
CA PRO A 191 -32.66 -16.04 -2.24
C PRO A 191 -33.52 -17.31 -2.30
N ASN A 192 -33.29 -18.29 -1.41
CA ASN A 192 -33.83 -19.64 -1.38
C ASN A 192 -33.29 -20.52 -2.52
N ILE A 193 -32.38 -21.43 -2.16
CA ILE A 193 -32.09 -22.62 -2.98
C ILE A 193 -33.28 -23.59 -2.81
N LEU A 194 -34.00 -23.83 -3.90
CA LEU A 194 -35.16 -24.74 -3.93
C LEU A 194 -34.83 -26.01 -4.72
N THR A 195 -35.54 -27.08 -4.41
CA THR A 195 -35.32 -28.41 -4.99
C THR A 195 -35.64 -28.46 -6.48
N VAL A 196 -34.70 -28.94 -7.29
CA VAL A 196 -34.90 -29.24 -8.73
C VAL A 196 -35.06 -30.74 -8.98
N ALA A 197 -35.32 -31.13 -10.23
CA ALA A 197 -35.54 -32.52 -10.64
C ALA A 197 -36.64 -33.23 -9.84
N THR A 198 -37.73 -32.53 -9.53
CA THR A 198 -38.90 -33.08 -8.81
C THR A 198 -39.92 -33.74 -9.74
N GLY A 199 -39.79 -33.55 -11.06
CA GLY A 199 -40.79 -33.92 -12.06
C GLY A 199 -41.94 -32.92 -12.21
N ILE A 200 -41.87 -31.77 -11.53
CA ILE A 200 -42.83 -30.66 -11.62
C ILE A 200 -42.19 -29.58 -12.49
N GLU A 201 -42.85 -29.18 -13.58
CA GLU A 201 -42.29 -28.27 -14.59
C GLU A 201 -41.91 -26.91 -13.99
N GLU A 202 -42.73 -26.40 -13.07
CA GLU A 202 -42.51 -25.14 -12.35
C GLU A 202 -41.21 -25.14 -11.52
N HIS A 203 -40.67 -26.32 -11.19
CA HIS A 203 -39.45 -26.44 -10.38
C HIS A 203 -38.17 -26.48 -11.22
N ASN A 204 -38.27 -26.68 -12.53
CA ASN A 204 -37.11 -26.85 -13.41
C ASN A 204 -36.18 -25.64 -13.38
N ASN A 205 -36.75 -24.44 -13.19
CA ASN A 205 -35.99 -23.20 -13.27
C ASN A 205 -35.38 -22.74 -11.93
N TYR A 206 -35.66 -23.41 -10.81
CA TYR A 206 -35.30 -22.92 -9.48
C TYR A 206 -33.79 -22.69 -9.26
N ALA A 207 -32.93 -23.57 -9.77
CA ALA A 207 -31.48 -23.37 -9.72
C ALA A 207 -31.03 -22.18 -10.57
N LEU A 208 -31.51 -22.11 -11.82
CA LEU A 208 -31.16 -21.05 -12.75
C LEU A 208 -31.64 -19.68 -12.24
N ASP A 209 -32.85 -19.61 -11.68
CA ASP A 209 -33.39 -18.40 -11.07
C ASP A 209 -32.58 -17.95 -9.85
N PHE A 210 -32.08 -18.88 -9.04
CA PHE A 210 -31.15 -18.54 -7.96
C PHE A 210 -29.83 -17.95 -8.51
N ILE A 211 -29.23 -18.59 -9.51
CA ILE A 211 -27.98 -18.14 -10.14
C ILE A 211 -28.17 -16.74 -10.77
N ASN A 212 -29.29 -16.51 -11.45
CA ASN A 212 -29.61 -15.21 -12.04
C ASN A 212 -29.89 -14.14 -10.98
N ALA A 213 -30.63 -14.48 -9.92
CA ALA A 213 -30.86 -13.58 -8.79
C ALA A 213 -29.55 -13.21 -8.10
N THR A 214 -28.59 -14.14 -8.04
CA THR A 214 -27.26 -13.89 -7.46
C THR A 214 -26.52 -12.79 -8.24
N ARG A 215 -26.47 -12.87 -9.58
CA ARG A 215 -25.88 -11.82 -10.43
C ARG A 215 -26.57 -10.47 -10.18
N TRP A 216 -27.90 -10.48 -10.17
CA TRP A 216 -28.68 -9.27 -9.97
C TRP A 216 -28.41 -8.64 -8.60
N ILE A 217 -28.37 -9.43 -7.52
CA ILE A 217 -28.09 -8.93 -6.17
C ILE A 217 -26.69 -8.30 -6.11
N LYS A 218 -25.67 -8.95 -6.70
CA LYS A 218 -24.30 -8.40 -6.73
C LYS A 218 -24.21 -7.09 -7.50
N GLU A 219 -24.97 -6.95 -8.58
CA GLU A 219 -24.98 -5.75 -9.42
C GLU A 219 -25.76 -4.58 -8.77
N ASN A 220 -26.86 -4.87 -8.06
CA ASN A 220 -27.83 -3.86 -7.65
C ASN A 220 -27.84 -3.54 -6.15
N LEU A 221 -27.36 -4.44 -5.28
CA LEU A 221 -27.40 -4.30 -3.82
C LEU A 221 -25.95 -4.23 -3.27
N PRO A 222 -25.29 -3.05 -3.31
CA PRO A 222 -23.88 -2.93 -3.02
C PRO A 222 -23.54 -3.32 -1.57
N GLY A 223 -22.47 -4.08 -1.38
CA GLY A 223 -22.03 -4.55 -0.07
C GLY A 223 -22.72 -5.82 0.42
N ALA A 224 -23.93 -6.13 -0.05
CA ALA A 224 -24.63 -7.37 0.32
C ALA A 224 -23.86 -8.62 -0.14
N LYS A 225 -24.04 -9.71 0.59
CA LYS A 225 -23.48 -11.04 0.30
C LYS A 225 -24.59 -12.02 -0.04
N ILE A 226 -24.27 -13.13 -0.68
CA ILE A 226 -25.24 -14.18 -1.02
C ILE A 226 -24.81 -15.52 -0.43
N SER A 227 -25.77 -16.20 0.21
CA SER A 227 -25.66 -17.55 0.76
C SER A 227 -26.84 -18.42 0.31
N GLY A 228 -26.77 -19.71 0.61
CA GLY A 228 -27.89 -20.63 0.50
C GLY A 228 -27.56 -22.03 0.99
N GLY A 229 -28.60 -22.76 1.42
CA GLY A 229 -28.54 -24.18 1.76
C GLY A 229 -28.36 -25.06 0.53
N VAL A 230 -27.11 -25.41 0.18
CA VAL A 230 -26.80 -26.16 -1.04
C VAL A 230 -27.46 -27.53 -1.03
N SER A 231 -27.57 -28.16 0.14
CA SER A 231 -28.25 -29.45 0.31
C SER A 231 -29.69 -29.48 -0.23
N ASN A 232 -30.38 -28.34 -0.26
CA ASN A 232 -31.77 -28.24 -0.73
C ASN A 232 -31.91 -28.50 -2.22
N ILE A 233 -30.90 -28.19 -3.04
CA ILE A 233 -30.98 -28.39 -4.49
C ILE A 233 -31.22 -29.85 -4.88
N SER A 234 -30.67 -30.75 -4.07
CA SER A 234 -30.55 -32.18 -4.33
C SER A 234 -31.59 -33.03 -3.60
N PHE A 235 -32.63 -32.42 -3.03
CA PHE A 235 -33.54 -33.08 -2.11
C PHE A 235 -34.31 -34.25 -2.74
N SER A 236 -34.58 -34.18 -4.05
CA SER A 236 -35.20 -35.25 -4.85
C SER A 236 -34.37 -36.55 -4.86
N PHE A 237 -33.07 -36.46 -4.58
CA PHE A 237 -32.12 -37.59 -4.62
C PHE A 237 -31.68 -38.06 -3.23
N ARG A 238 -32.45 -37.78 -2.17
CA ARG A 238 -32.18 -38.29 -0.82
C ARG A 238 -31.97 -39.82 -0.83
N GLY A 239 -30.83 -40.27 -0.28
CA GLY A 239 -30.40 -41.66 -0.28
C GLY A 239 -29.48 -42.05 -1.45
N ASN A 240 -29.28 -41.17 -2.44
CA ASN A 240 -28.32 -41.33 -3.52
C ASN A 240 -27.20 -40.29 -3.42
N ASN A 241 -26.23 -40.54 -2.54
CA ASN A 241 -25.18 -39.55 -2.24
C ASN A 241 -24.35 -39.18 -3.47
N LYS A 242 -24.08 -40.13 -4.38
CA LYS A 242 -23.23 -39.86 -5.56
C LYS A 242 -23.83 -38.78 -6.46
N VAL A 243 -25.13 -38.86 -6.75
CA VAL A 243 -25.83 -37.83 -7.54
C VAL A 243 -25.91 -36.51 -6.77
N ARG A 244 -26.13 -36.57 -5.44
CA ARG A 244 -26.20 -35.35 -4.62
C ARG A 244 -24.87 -34.59 -4.59
N GLU A 245 -23.76 -35.28 -4.38
CA GLU A 245 -22.40 -34.70 -4.35
C GLU A 245 -22.04 -34.06 -5.70
N ALA A 246 -22.38 -34.73 -6.81
CA ALA A 246 -22.24 -34.17 -8.15
C ALA A 246 -23.06 -32.88 -8.34
N MET A 247 -24.34 -32.90 -7.93
CA MET A 247 -25.21 -31.71 -8.00
C MET A 247 -24.70 -30.56 -7.15
N HIS A 248 -24.19 -30.82 -5.94
CA HIS A 248 -23.65 -29.78 -5.06
C HIS A 248 -22.42 -29.12 -5.67
N SER A 249 -21.49 -29.93 -6.16
CA SER A 249 -20.22 -29.47 -6.74
C SER A 249 -20.45 -28.68 -8.03
N ALA A 250 -21.34 -29.15 -8.91
CA ALA A 250 -21.72 -28.44 -10.13
C ALA A 250 -22.50 -27.16 -9.86
N PHE A 251 -23.44 -27.17 -8.90
CA PHE A 251 -24.19 -25.97 -8.52
C PHE A 251 -23.27 -24.88 -7.97
N LEU A 252 -22.35 -25.25 -7.06
CA LEU A 252 -21.39 -24.30 -6.49
C LEU A 252 -20.45 -23.73 -7.56
N TYR A 253 -19.99 -24.55 -8.51
CA TYR A 253 -19.19 -24.07 -9.63
C TYR A 253 -19.88 -22.93 -10.41
N HIS A 254 -21.16 -23.11 -10.78
CA HIS A 254 -21.91 -22.09 -11.52
C HIS A 254 -22.34 -20.90 -10.66
N ALA A 255 -22.77 -21.14 -9.42
CA ALA A 255 -23.26 -20.09 -8.53
C ALA A 255 -22.13 -19.17 -8.06
N THR A 256 -20.93 -19.69 -7.80
CA THR A 256 -19.76 -18.88 -7.44
C THR A 256 -19.29 -18.00 -8.59
N GLN A 257 -19.30 -18.50 -9.83
CA GLN A 257 -19.04 -17.68 -11.03
C GLN A 257 -20.08 -16.57 -11.21
N ALA A 258 -21.32 -16.78 -10.77
CA ALA A 258 -22.37 -15.77 -10.75
C ALA A 258 -22.25 -14.77 -9.58
N GLY A 259 -21.30 -14.97 -8.65
CA GLY A 259 -21.01 -14.07 -7.55
C GLY A 259 -21.53 -14.50 -6.18
N MET A 260 -21.93 -15.78 -6.00
CA MET A 260 -22.28 -16.33 -4.68
C MET A 260 -21.06 -16.31 -3.75
N ASP A 261 -21.19 -15.69 -2.58
CA ASP A 261 -20.07 -15.44 -1.67
C ASP A 261 -19.82 -16.63 -0.72
N MET A 262 -20.88 -17.34 -0.32
CA MET A 262 -20.80 -18.42 0.66
C MET A 262 -21.91 -19.46 0.49
N GLY A 263 -21.78 -20.63 1.11
CA GLY A 263 -22.83 -21.65 1.07
C GLY A 263 -22.80 -22.60 2.26
N ILE A 264 -24.00 -23.04 2.66
CA ILE A 264 -24.20 -24.02 3.73
C ILE A 264 -24.11 -25.42 3.12
N VAL A 265 -23.05 -26.14 3.47
CA VAL A 265 -22.60 -27.37 2.81
C VAL A 265 -22.09 -28.39 3.82
N ASN A 266 -22.07 -29.67 3.43
CA ASN A 266 -21.26 -30.67 4.09
C ASN A 266 -19.83 -30.62 3.56
N ALA A 267 -18.94 -29.90 4.27
CA ALA A 267 -17.54 -29.69 3.87
C ALA A 267 -16.77 -30.99 3.57
N GLY A 268 -17.14 -32.12 4.17
CA GLY A 268 -16.49 -33.42 3.95
C GLY A 268 -16.94 -34.20 2.72
N MET A 269 -18.00 -33.75 2.01
CA MET A 269 -18.64 -34.48 0.90
C MET A 269 -18.62 -33.72 -0.44
N LEU A 270 -17.74 -32.72 -0.60
CA LEU A 270 -17.60 -32.02 -1.88
C LEU A 270 -16.64 -32.79 -2.82
N GLU A 271 -17.19 -33.28 -3.93
CA GLU A 271 -16.42 -33.91 -5.00
C GLU A 271 -15.70 -32.85 -5.85
N VAL A 272 -14.60 -33.23 -6.50
CA VAL A 272 -13.91 -32.37 -7.46
C VAL A 272 -14.75 -32.31 -8.74
N TYR A 273 -15.09 -31.12 -9.21
CA TYR A 273 -15.99 -30.92 -10.35
C TYR A 273 -15.56 -31.71 -11.61
N ASP A 274 -14.25 -31.76 -11.89
CA ASP A 274 -13.71 -32.48 -13.05
C ASP A 274 -13.72 -34.02 -12.93
N GLU A 275 -13.89 -34.54 -11.71
CA GLU A 275 -13.95 -35.98 -11.46
C GLU A 275 -15.38 -36.53 -11.52
N ILE A 276 -16.39 -35.66 -11.65
CA ILE A 276 -17.77 -36.08 -11.87
C ILE A 276 -17.82 -36.82 -13.22
N PRO A 277 -18.33 -38.07 -13.26
CA PRO A 277 -18.49 -38.81 -14.51
C PRO A 277 -19.17 -37.95 -15.57
N LYS A 278 -18.61 -37.87 -16.78
CA LYS A 278 -19.03 -36.89 -17.79
C LYS A 278 -20.51 -36.98 -18.15
N ASP A 279 -21.04 -38.20 -18.20
CA ASP A 279 -22.45 -38.50 -18.41
C ASP A 279 -23.33 -38.00 -17.26
N LEU A 280 -22.88 -38.17 -16.01
CA LEU A 280 -23.56 -37.64 -14.83
C LEU A 280 -23.48 -36.12 -14.77
N LEU A 281 -22.31 -35.53 -15.06
CA LEU A 281 -22.12 -34.09 -15.08
C LEU A 281 -23.02 -33.42 -16.12
N GLU A 282 -23.09 -33.96 -17.33
CA GLU A 282 -23.97 -33.44 -18.39
C GLU A 282 -25.43 -33.42 -17.93
N CYS A 283 -25.94 -34.54 -17.39
CA CYS A 283 -27.32 -34.62 -16.90
C CYS A 283 -27.58 -33.71 -15.69
N VAL A 284 -26.59 -33.55 -14.80
CA VAL A 284 -26.68 -32.62 -13.67
C VAL A 284 -26.73 -31.17 -14.15
N GLU A 285 -25.87 -30.77 -15.09
CA GLU A 285 -25.87 -29.41 -15.63
C GLU A 285 -27.11 -29.10 -16.44
N ASP A 286 -27.62 -30.07 -17.21
CA ASP A 286 -28.87 -29.93 -17.95
C ASP A 286 -30.04 -29.58 -17.00
N VAL A 287 -30.10 -30.22 -15.82
CA VAL A 287 -31.07 -29.91 -14.76
C VAL A 287 -30.80 -28.56 -14.09
N LEU A 288 -29.57 -28.30 -13.66
CA LEU A 288 -29.25 -27.09 -12.88
C LEU A 288 -29.40 -25.80 -13.71
N LEU A 289 -29.09 -25.87 -15.00
CA LEU A 289 -29.13 -24.74 -15.92
C LEU A 289 -30.37 -24.75 -16.82
N ASN A 290 -31.28 -25.70 -16.60
CA ASN A 290 -32.52 -25.87 -17.36
C ASN A 290 -32.28 -25.81 -18.88
N ARG A 291 -31.29 -26.58 -19.38
CA ARG A 291 -30.82 -26.49 -20.78
C ARG A 291 -31.79 -27.13 -21.78
N ARG A 292 -32.63 -28.06 -21.31
CA ARG A 292 -33.52 -28.90 -22.13
C ARG A 292 -34.78 -29.29 -21.37
N ASP A 293 -35.86 -29.54 -22.11
CA ASP A 293 -37.16 -29.94 -21.54
C ASP A 293 -37.13 -31.33 -20.88
N ASP A 294 -36.27 -32.24 -21.36
CA ASP A 294 -36.13 -33.63 -20.89
C ASP A 294 -35.10 -33.81 -19.76
N SER A 295 -34.53 -32.72 -19.23
CA SER A 295 -33.40 -32.76 -18.29
C SER A 295 -33.69 -33.56 -17.02
N THR A 296 -34.87 -33.36 -16.43
CA THR A 296 -35.28 -34.02 -15.19
C THR A 296 -35.43 -35.53 -15.37
N GLU A 297 -36.08 -35.97 -16.46
CA GLU A 297 -36.27 -37.39 -16.76
C GLU A 297 -34.93 -38.09 -16.97
N ARG A 298 -34.03 -37.48 -17.75
CA ARG A 298 -32.68 -38.01 -18.00
C ARG A 298 -31.87 -38.19 -16.71
N LEU A 299 -31.90 -37.21 -15.81
CA LEU A 299 -31.18 -37.32 -14.54
C LEU A 299 -31.82 -38.35 -13.60
N LEU A 300 -33.16 -38.47 -13.58
CA LEU A 300 -33.86 -39.48 -12.78
C LEU A 300 -33.54 -40.90 -13.28
N ASP A 301 -33.60 -41.12 -14.59
CA ASP A 301 -33.25 -42.41 -15.22
C ASP A 301 -31.80 -42.79 -14.94
N LEU A 302 -30.87 -41.83 -15.07
CA LEU A 302 -29.47 -42.05 -14.74
C LEU A 302 -29.27 -42.28 -13.23
N ALA A 303 -30.01 -41.56 -12.37
CA ALA A 303 -29.92 -41.73 -10.93
C ALA A 303 -30.38 -43.13 -10.47
N GLU A 304 -31.25 -43.82 -11.20
CA GLU A 304 -31.60 -45.23 -10.93
C GLU A 304 -30.38 -46.15 -11.06
N SER A 305 -29.44 -45.89 -11.99
CA SER A 305 -28.19 -46.67 -12.06
C SER A 305 -27.25 -46.43 -10.88
N TYR A 306 -27.48 -45.35 -10.11
CA TYR A 306 -26.74 -45.00 -8.90
C TYR A 306 -27.51 -45.32 -7.60
N LYS A 307 -28.77 -45.75 -7.67
CA LYS A 307 -29.60 -46.12 -6.51
C LYS A 307 -29.12 -47.45 -5.92
N GLY A 308 -28.91 -47.47 -4.60
CA GLY A 308 -28.44 -48.67 -3.88
C GLY A 308 -26.92 -48.83 -3.78
N VAL A 309 -26.15 -47.88 -4.34
CA VAL A 309 -24.69 -47.81 -4.15
C VAL A 309 -24.31 -47.22 -2.77
N GLY A 310 -25.30 -46.73 -2.00
CA GLY A 310 -25.10 -46.21 -0.64
C GLY A 310 -25.32 -47.25 0.45
N GLY A 311 -24.26 -47.59 1.19
CA GLY A 311 -24.38 -48.16 2.55
C GLY A 311 -23.79 -49.55 2.81
N LYS A 312 -23.05 -50.16 1.88
CA LYS A 312 -21.98 -51.04 2.33
C LYS A 312 -20.86 -50.15 2.86
N LYS A 313 -20.15 -50.60 3.92
CA LYS A 313 -18.76 -50.20 4.14
C LYS A 313 -18.17 -50.10 2.75
N VAL A 314 -17.71 -48.93 2.32
CA VAL A 314 -16.90 -48.85 1.12
C VAL A 314 -15.73 -49.77 1.46
N GLU A 315 -15.82 -51.05 1.06
CA GLU A 315 -14.64 -51.72 0.56
C GLU A 315 -14.14 -50.69 -0.44
N GLU A 316 -13.03 -50.04 -0.09
CA GLU A 316 -12.33 -49.14 -0.99
C GLU A 316 -12.47 -49.75 -2.37
N ASP A 317 -13.01 -48.97 -3.31
CA ASP A 317 -12.92 -49.37 -4.70
C ASP A 317 -11.42 -49.43 -5.00
N LEU A 318 -10.83 -50.60 -4.79
CA LEU A 318 -9.40 -50.86 -4.98
C LEU A 318 -9.14 -51.17 -6.46
N SER A 319 -10.07 -50.87 -7.39
CA SER A 319 -9.80 -50.99 -8.82
C SER A 319 -8.58 -50.17 -9.24
N TRP A 320 -8.38 -48.97 -8.65
CA TRP A 320 -7.16 -48.19 -8.86
C TRP A 320 -5.90 -48.88 -8.30
N ARG A 321 -6.02 -49.90 -7.42
CA ARG A 321 -4.87 -50.71 -7.00
C ARG A 321 -4.37 -51.64 -8.10
N GLU A 322 -5.21 -51.99 -9.06
CA GLU A 322 -4.84 -52.82 -10.22
C GLU A 322 -4.05 -52.01 -11.27
N GLU A 323 -4.10 -50.67 -11.19
CA GLU A 323 -3.34 -49.77 -12.05
C GLU A 323 -1.82 -49.80 -11.74
N PRO A 324 -0.98 -49.34 -12.70
CA PRO A 324 0.46 -49.18 -12.47
C PRO A 324 0.77 -48.23 -11.30
N VAL A 325 1.85 -48.50 -10.56
CA VAL A 325 2.26 -47.73 -9.37
C VAL A 325 2.27 -46.20 -9.57
N GLU A 326 2.59 -45.72 -10.77
CA GLU A 326 2.56 -44.30 -11.11
C GLU A 326 1.14 -43.72 -11.00
N LYS A 327 0.16 -44.41 -11.58
CA LYS A 327 -1.25 -44.01 -11.53
C LYS A 327 -1.83 -44.16 -10.14
N ARG A 328 -1.29 -45.09 -9.34
CA ARG A 328 -1.64 -45.24 -7.92
C ARG A 328 -1.15 -44.08 -7.07
N LEU A 329 0.10 -43.65 -7.27
CA LEU A 329 0.68 -42.49 -6.59
C LEU A 329 -0.02 -41.18 -6.98
N GLU A 330 -0.33 -40.99 -8.27
CA GLU A 330 -1.13 -39.86 -8.77
C GLU A 330 -2.53 -39.83 -8.13
N HIS A 331 -3.23 -40.98 -8.11
CA HIS A 331 -4.55 -41.10 -7.47
C HIS A 331 -4.49 -40.82 -5.97
N ALA A 332 -3.47 -41.35 -5.28
CA ALA A 332 -3.28 -41.14 -3.85
C ALA A 332 -3.04 -39.65 -3.52
N LEU A 333 -2.26 -38.95 -4.34
CA LEU A 333 -2.01 -37.51 -4.21
C LEU A 333 -3.28 -36.69 -4.46
N LEU A 334 -4.03 -36.96 -5.53
CA LEU A 334 -5.28 -36.24 -5.85
C LEU A 334 -6.35 -36.41 -4.76
N LYS A 335 -6.53 -37.63 -4.28
CA LYS A 335 -7.55 -37.96 -3.27
C LYS A 335 -7.09 -37.72 -1.83
N GLY A 336 -5.81 -37.47 -1.60
CA GLY A 336 -5.24 -37.29 -0.27
C GLY A 336 -5.21 -38.59 0.56
N ILE A 337 -5.01 -39.74 -0.09
CA ILE A 337 -4.99 -41.07 0.52
C ILE A 337 -3.57 -41.40 0.98
N ASP A 338 -3.36 -41.56 2.29
CA ASP A 338 -2.05 -41.85 2.89
C ASP A 338 -1.86 -43.31 3.31
N ARG A 339 -2.89 -44.14 3.13
CA ARG A 339 -2.95 -45.53 3.62
C ARG A 339 -1.96 -46.46 2.92
N PHE A 340 -1.85 -46.37 1.59
CA PHE A 340 -1.02 -47.24 0.75
C PHE A 340 0.28 -46.58 0.28
N ILE A 341 0.53 -45.34 0.71
CA ILE A 341 1.62 -44.53 0.17
C ILE A 341 2.99 -45.15 0.44
N ASP A 342 3.18 -45.81 1.59
CA ASP A 342 4.44 -46.44 1.94
C ASP A 342 4.74 -47.64 1.02
N GLU A 343 3.73 -48.48 0.76
CA GLU A 343 3.82 -49.64 -0.14
C GLU A 343 4.01 -49.23 -1.60
N ASP A 344 3.25 -48.25 -2.08
CA ASP A 344 3.37 -47.76 -3.46
C ASP A 344 4.70 -47.03 -3.69
N THR A 345 5.16 -46.26 -2.69
CA THR A 345 6.45 -45.59 -2.75
C THR A 345 7.59 -46.61 -2.76
N GLU A 346 7.47 -47.70 -1.99
CA GLU A 346 8.45 -48.80 -2.01
C GLU A 346 8.43 -49.58 -3.33
N GLU A 347 7.26 -49.90 -3.87
CA GLU A 347 7.14 -50.56 -5.18
C GLU A 347 7.73 -49.66 -6.28
N ALA A 348 7.44 -48.37 -6.25
CA ALA A 348 8.05 -47.40 -7.15
C ALA A 348 9.58 -47.35 -6.94
N ARG A 349 10.07 -47.36 -5.69
CA ARG A 349 11.51 -47.38 -5.41
C ARG A 349 12.19 -48.61 -6.02
N VAL A 350 11.59 -49.79 -5.89
CA VAL A 350 12.09 -51.04 -6.48
C VAL A 350 12.02 -50.99 -8.01
N LYS A 351 10.92 -50.48 -8.59
CA LYS A 351 10.71 -50.38 -10.04
C LYS A 351 11.68 -49.38 -10.71
N TYR A 352 11.88 -48.22 -10.09
CA TYR A 352 12.71 -47.14 -10.62
C TYR A 352 14.18 -47.27 -10.21
N GLY A 353 14.50 -48.15 -9.26
CA GLY A 353 15.84 -48.51 -8.81
C GLY A 353 16.55 -47.43 -7.98
N ARG A 354 16.25 -46.14 -8.21
CA ARG A 354 16.80 -44.99 -7.50
C ARG A 354 15.70 -44.22 -6.79
N PRO A 355 15.80 -43.93 -5.48
CA PRO A 355 14.77 -43.21 -4.74
C PRO A 355 14.45 -41.83 -5.32
N LEU A 356 15.46 -41.10 -5.81
CA LEU A 356 15.27 -39.77 -6.41
C LEU A 356 14.31 -39.80 -7.62
N LYS A 357 14.35 -40.86 -8.43
CA LYS A 357 13.48 -41.01 -9.61
C LYS A 357 12.00 -41.18 -9.26
N VAL A 358 11.69 -41.66 -8.05
CA VAL A 358 10.31 -41.75 -7.57
C VAL A 358 9.76 -40.36 -7.25
N ILE A 359 10.62 -39.47 -6.71
CA ILE A 359 10.27 -38.07 -6.44
C ILE A 359 10.11 -37.31 -7.75
N GLU A 360 11.12 -37.35 -8.62
CA GLU A 360 11.15 -36.60 -9.88
C GLU A 360 10.11 -37.09 -10.91
N GLY A 361 9.65 -38.34 -10.81
CA GLY A 361 8.62 -38.91 -11.69
C GLY A 361 7.23 -38.87 -11.05
N PRO A 362 6.70 -40.02 -10.60
CA PRO A 362 5.28 -40.16 -10.29
C PRO A 362 4.76 -39.22 -9.19
N LEU A 363 5.59 -38.81 -8.23
CA LEU A 363 5.19 -37.90 -7.16
C LEU A 363 5.05 -36.44 -7.63
N MET A 364 6.02 -35.93 -8.39
CA MET A 364 5.98 -34.58 -8.96
C MET A 364 4.92 -34.46 -10.06
N ASP A 365 4.73 -35.50 -10.88
CA ASP A 365 3.67 -35.55 -11.90
C ASP A 365 2.29 -35.40 -11.24
N GLY A 366 2.03 -36.15 -10.15
CA GLY A 366 0.77 -36.05 -9.40
C GLY A 366 0.54 -34.66 -8.78
N MET A 367 1.59 -34.01 -8.27
CA MET A 367 1.50 -32.65 -7.73
C MET A 367 1.27 -31.58 -8.82
N GLY A 368 1.75 -31.81 -10.05
CA GLY A 368 1.45 -30.97 -11.20
C GLY A 368 -0.05 -30.92 -11.50
N VAL A 369 -0.72 -32.09 -11.51
CA VAL A 369 -2.17 -32.19 -11.74
C VAL A 369 -2.97 -31.47 -10.64
N VAL A 370 -2.57 -31.60 -9.38
CA VAL A 370 -3.18 -30.86 -8.24
C VAL A 370 -3.08 -29.34 -8.45
N GLY A 371 -1.93 -28.85 -8.92
CA GLY A 371 -1.71 -27.44 -9.21
C GLY A 371 -2.62 -26.90 -10.32
N ASP A 372 -2.76 -27.64 -11.41
CA ASP A 372 -3.61 -27.26 -12.55
C ASP A 372 -5.10 -27.17 -12.15
N LEU A 373 -5.59 -28.15 -11.37
CA LEU A 373 -6.97 -28.20 -10.91
C LEU A 373 -7.30 -27.07 -9.91
N PHE A 374 -6.36 -26.71 -9.04
CA PHE A 374 -6.51 -25.57 -8.14
C PHE A 374 -6.52 -24.24 -8.89
N GLY A 375 -5.62 -24.07 -9.87
CA GLY A 375 -5.57 -22.86 -10.71
C GLY A 375 -6.83 -22.63 -11.56
N ALA A 376 -7.50 -23.71 -11.97
CA ALA A 376 -8.75 -23.67 -12.73
C ALA A 376 -10.02 -23.50 -11.86
N GLY A 377 -9.88 -23.39 -10.54
CA GLY A 377 -11.01 -23.26 -9.61
C GLY A 377 -11.83 -24.56 -9.45
N LYS A 378 -11.24 -25.71 -9.79
CA LYS A 378 -11.91 -27.02 -9.78
C LYS A 378 -11.54 -27.87 -8.55
N MET A 379 -10.43 -27.53 -7.90
CA MET A 379 -10.07 -27.98 -6.56
C MET A 379 -10.02 -26.80 -5.59
N PHE A 380 -10.34 -27.05 -4.32
CA PHE A 380 -10.34 -26.07 -3.25
C PHE A 380 -9.17 -26.29 -2.28
N LEU A 381 -8.81 -25.24 -1.53
CA LEU A 381 -7.65 -25.23 -0.64
C LEU A 381 -7.55 -26.45 0.32
N PRO A 382 -8.64 -26.95 0.95
CA PRO A 382 -8.57 -28.13 1.82
C PRO A 382 -8.13 -29.42 1.09
N GLN A 383 -8.48 -29.55 -0.19
CA GLN A 383 -8.10 -30.70 -1.01
C GLN A 383 -6.59 -30.65 -1.34
N VAL A 384 -6.07 -29.47 -1.66
CA VAL A 384 -4.63 -29.25 -1.93
C VAL A 384 -3.76 -29.57 -0.70
N VAL A 385 -4.22 -29.20 0.49
CA VAL A 385 -3.52 -29.51 1.75
C VAL A 385 -3.45 -31.03 2.01
N LYS A 386 -4.52 -31.77 1.69
CA LYS A 386 -4.53 -33.24 1.80
C LYS A 386 -3.50 -33.88 0.84
N SER A 387 -3.38 -33.37 -0.39
CA SER A 387 -2.38 -33.84 -1.37
C SER A 387 -0.94 -33.61 -0.89
N ALA A 388 -0.66 -32.43 -0.33
CA ALA A 388 0.66 -32.09 0.20
C ALA A 388 1.09 -33.01 1.35
N ARG A 389 0.13 -33.46 2.19
CA ARG A 389 0.40 -34.42 3.27
C ARG A 389 0.86 -35.78 2.74
N VAL A 390 0.22 -36.29 1.68
CA VAL A 390 0.60 -37.55 1.03
C VAL A 390 2.00 -37.46 0.44
N MET A 391 2.32 -36.34 -0.23
CA MET A 391 3.65 -36.06 -0.79
C MET A 391 4.75 -36.11 0.28
N LYS A 392 4.53 -35.41 1.41
CA LYS A 392 5.50 -35.37 2.52
C LYS A 392 5.79 -36.77 3.08
N LYS A 393 4.76 -37.61 3.21
CA LYS A 393 4.89 -38.97 3.73
C LYS A 393 5.70 -39.86 2.77
N ALA A 394 5.45 -39.77 1.46
CA ALA A 394 6.22 -40.51 0.45
C ALA A 394 7.71 -40.12 0.44
N VAL A 395 8.03 -38.82 0.50
CA VAL A 395 9.43 -38.34 0.54
C VAL A 395 10.13 -38.82 1.82
N ALA A 396 9.46 -38.77 2.97
CA ALA A 396 10.01 -39.28 4.22
C ALA A 396 10.36 -40.78 4.18
N TRP A 397 9.58 -41.58 3.44
CA TRP A 397 9.85 -43.00 3.23
C TRP A 397 11.12 -43.26 2.42
N LEU A 398 11.39 -42.44 1.40
CA LEU A 398 12.53 -42.59 0.50
C LEU A 398 13.86 -42.15 1.12
N PHE A 399 13.80 -41.29 2.14
CA PHE A 399 14.97 -40.62 2.73
C PHE A 399 16.09 -41.59 3.20
N PRO A 400 15.82 -42.69 3.94
CA PRO A 400 16.89 -43.60 4.38
C PRO A 400 17.61 -44.31 3.21
N TYR A 401 16.91 -44.56 2.12
CA TYR A 401 17.47 -45.21 0.93
C TYR A 401 18.34 -44.25 0.11
N MET A 402 17.98 -42.96 0.09
CA MET A 402 18.79 -41.92 -0.53
C MET A 402 20.15 -41.79 0.16
N GLU A 403 20.16 -41.82 1.49
CA GLU A 403 21.39 -41.77 2.29
C GLU A 403 22.28 -43.00 2.07
N ALA A 404 21.68 -44.20 2.01
CA ALA A 404 22.41 -45.45 1.75
C ALA A 404 23.01 -45.51 0.34
N GLU A 405 22.23 -45.14 -0.70
CA GLU A 405 22.71 -45.09 -2.09
C GLU A 405 23.84 -44.07 -2.26
N LYS A 406 23.74 -42.91 -1.60
CA LYS A 406 24.78 -41.89 -1.59
C LYS A 406 26.08 -42.42 -0.98
N ALA A 407 26.01 -43.16 0.13
CA ALA A 407 27.18 -43.75 0.77
C ALA A 407 27.84 -44.87 -0.07
N GLU A 408 27.05 -45.74 -0.73
CA GLU A 408 27.59 -46.82 -1.59
C GLU A 408 28.21 -46.29 -2.88
N ASN A 409 27.56 -45.34 -3.55
CA ASN A 409 28.10 -44.70 -4.76
C ASN A 409 29.41 -43.97 -4.44
N LEU A 410 29.50 -43.32 -3.28
CA LEU A 410 30.71 -42.61 -2.86
C LEU A 410 31.89 -43.57 -2.69
N ALA A 411 31.67 -44.74 -2.09
CA ALA A 411 32.72 -45.74 -1.90
C ALA A 411 33.20 -46.35 -3.24
N GLY A 412 32.27 -46.67 -4.14
CA GLY A 412 32.60 -47.23 -5.46
C GLY A 412 33.28 -46.22 -6.40
N ASP A 413 32.88 -44.95 -6.34
CA ASP A 413 33.48 -43.89 -7.15
C ASP A 413 34.92 -43.59 -6.71
N ILE A 414 35.21 -43.60 -5.40
CA ILE A 414 36.59 -43.45 -4.88
C ILE A 414 37.50 -44.55 -5.42
N GLU A 415 37.07 -45.82 -5.36
CA GLU A 415 37.84 -46.95 -5.89
C GLU A 415 38.08 -46.82 -7.40
N ALA A 416 37.05 -46.43 -8.17
CA ALA A 416 37.15 -46.26 -9.62
C ALA A 416 38.06 -45.09 -10.02
N ILE A 417 38.04 -43.99 -9.28
CA ILE A 417 38.88 -42.81 -9.50
C ILE A 417 40.34 -43.12 -9.18
N GLN A 418 40.62 -43.82 -8.07
CA GLN A 418 41.97 -44.25 -7.71
C GLN A 418 42.53 -45.29 -8.69
N ALA A 419 41.69 -46.21 -9.20
CA ALA A 419 42.10 -47.18 -10.21
C ALA A 419 42.50 -46.53 -11.55
N LYS A 420 41.85 -45.43 -11.94
CA LYS A 420 42.19 -44.66 -13.15
C LYS A 420 43.36 -43.69 -12.95
N ASN A 421 43.63 -43.27 -11.72
CA ASN A 421 44.72 -42.35 -11.38
C ASN A 421 45.55 -42.91 -10.20
N PRO A 422 46.51 -43.83 -10.46
CA PRO A 422 47.24 -44.57 -9.41
C PRO A 422 48.13 -43.73 -8.47
N GLY A 423 48.17 -42.40 -8.65
CA GLY A 423 48.90 -41.45 -7.80
C GLY A 423 48.03 -40.39 -7.11
N MET A 424 46.71 -40.47 -7.26
CA MET A 424 45.76 -39.55 -6.61
C MET A 424 45.56 -39.97 -5.14
N SER A 425 45.69 -39.02 -4.20
CA SER A 425 45.51 -39.29 -2.77
C SER A 425 44.06 -39.71 -2.49
N PHE A 426 43.83 -40.41 -1.37
CA PHE A 426 42.46 -40.75 -0.95
C PHE A 426 41.60 -39.50 -0.77
N ASP A 427 42.15 -38.42 -0.20
CA ASP A 427 41.44 -37.14 -0.05
C ASP A 427 41.11 -36.48 -1.38
N ASP A 428 41.99 -36.58 -2.39
CA ASP A 428 41.72 -36.05 -3.73
C ASP A 428 40.70 -36.91 -4.49
N ALA A 429 40.76 -38.24 -4.33
CA ALA A 429 39.80 -39.16 -4.92
C ALA A 429 38.43 -39.05 -4.25
N LEU A 430 38.39 -38.85 -2.93
CA LEU A 430 37.19 -38.53 -2.16
C LEU A 430 36.59 -37.21 -2.67
N LYS A 431 37.37 -36.14 -2.83
CA LYS A 431 36.87 -34.88 -3.41
C LYS A 431 36.33 -35.02 -4.83
N VAL A 432 36.92 -35.89 -5.66
CA VAL A 432 36.45 -36.15 -7.03
C VAL A 432 35.20 -37.05 -7.03
N ALA A 433 35.08 -37.98 -6.09
CA ALA A 433 33.90 -38.82 -5.90
C ALA A 433 32.72 -38.03 -5.31
N GLU A 434 32.97 -37.21 -4.28
CA GLU A 434 32.02 -36.24 -3.72
C GLU A 434 31.54 -35.27 -4.81
N ARG A 435 32.44 -34.85 -5.71
CA ARG A 435 32.12 -34.09 -6.93
C ARG A 435 31.08 -34.78 -7.83
N GLY A 436 31.20 -36.09 -8.02
CA GLY A 436 30.34 -36.88 -8.90
C GLY A 436 28.99 -37.26 -8.28
N ASN A 437 28.90 -37.20 -6.94
CA ASN A 437 27.76 -37.66 -6.15
C ASN A 437 26.91 -36.49 -5.59
N SER A 438 27.31 -35.24 -5.89
CA SER A 438 26.51 -34.04 -5.64
C SER A 438 25.40 -33.89 -6.69
N ALA A 439 24.26 -33.31 -6.30
CA ALA A 439 23.20 -32.91 -7.23
C ALA A 439 23.65 -31.81 -8.21
N GLY A 440 24.75 -31.11 -7.90
CA GLY A 440 25.36 -30.06 -8.70
C GLY A 440 26.04 -29.00 -7.84
N ARG A 441 27.00 -28.27 -8.41
CA ARG A 441 27.70 -27.16 -7.75
C ARG A 441 27.06 -25.83 -8.04
N PHE A 442 26.66 -25.14 -6.99
CA PHE A 442 25.95 -23.88 -7.07
C PHE A 442 26.82 -22.75 -6.51
N LEU A 443 27.26 -21.84 -7.36
CA LEU A 443 27.91 -20.60 -6.90
C LEU A 443 26.83 -19.54 -6.68
N ILE A 444 26.79 -18.91 -5.51
CA ILE A 444 25.83 -17.84 -5.24
C ILE A 444 26.54 -16.59 -4.71
N ALA A 445 26.12 -15.41 -5.16
CA ALA A 445 26.69 -14.13 -4.75
C ALA A 445 25.65 -13.00 -4.75
N THR A 446 25.76 -12.07 -3.80
CA THR A 446 25.09 -10.77 -3.92
C THR A 446 25.99 -9.85 -4.76
N VAL A 447 25.40 -9.25 -5.80
CA VAL A 447 26.14 -8.52 -6.84
C VAL A 447 26.86 -7.27 -6.30
N LYS A 448 27.78 -6.76 -7.12
CA LYS A 448 28.60 -5.58 -6.80
C LYS A 448 27.76 -4.40 -6.32
N GLY A 449 28.22 -3.75 -5.25
CA GLY A 449 27.57 -2.57 -4.68
C GLY A 449 26.30 -2.85 -3.85
N ASP A 450 25.81 -4.10 -3.80
CA ASP A 450 24.70 -4.51 -2.93
C ASP A 450 25.21 -5.32 -1.73
N VAL A 451 24.55 -5.15 -0.59
CA VAL A 451 25.01 -5.63 0.73
C VAL A 451 24.06 -6.63 1.38
N HIS A 452 22.85 -6.83 0.82
CA HIS A 452 21.82 -7.64 1.47
C HIS A 452 21.91 -9.10 1.05
N ASP A 453 21.81 -10.02 2.02
CA ASP A 453 22.03 -11.45 1.77
C ASP A 453 21.08 -12.43 2.49
N ILE A 454 20.07 -11.97 3.24
CA ILE A 454 19.16 -12.87 3.97
C ILE A 454 18.51 -13.90 3.01
N GLY A 455 17.88 -13.44 1.93
CA GLY A 455 17.25 -14.33 0.95
C GLY A 455 18.24 -15.26 0.24
N LYS A 456 19.46 -14.77 -0.05
CA LYS A 456 20.55 -15.58 -0.61
C LYS A 456 20.91 -16.73 0.33
N ASN A 457 21.06 -16.45 1.62
CA ASN A 457 21.47 -17.44 2.61
C ASN A 457 20.40 -18.54 2.76
N ILE A 458 19.11 -18.17 2.73
CA ILE A 458 18.00 -19.14 2.73
C ILE A 458 18.07 -20.06 1.50
N VAL A 459 18.25 -19.51 0.29
CA VAL A 459 18.41 -20.31 -0.94
C VAL A 459 19.61 -21.26 -0.81
N GLY A 460 20.73 -20.78 -0.29
CA GLY A 460 21.94 -21.59 -0.09
C GLY A 460 21.71 -22.77 0.86
N VAL A 461 21.00 -22.56 1.98
CA VAL A 461 20.62 -23.62 2.92
C VAL A 461 19.68 -24.62 2.25
N VAL A 462 18.62 -24.14 1.58
CA VAL A 462 17.62 -25.00 0.92
C VAL A 462 18.26 -25.88 -0.16
N LEU A 463 19.14 -25.34 -0.99
CA LEU A 463 19.87 -26.11 -2.00
C LEU A 463 20.83 -27.13 -1.35
N SER A 464 21.53 -26.75 -0.28
CA SER A 464 22.42 -27.67 0.46
C SER A 464 21.64 -28.85 1.06
N CYS A 465 20.44 -28.60 1.61
CA CYS A 465 19.54 -29.64 2.10
C CYS A 465 19.07 -30.62 1.00
N ASN A 466 19.14 -30.21 -0.28
CA ASN A 466 18.77 -31.03 -1.43
C ASN A 466 19.98 -31.63 -2.17
N GLY A 467 21.15 -31.66 -1.51
CA GLY A 467 22.34 -32.36 -2.00
C GLY A 467 23.22 -31.58 -2.98
N PHE A 468 22.97 -30.28 -3.16
CA PHE A 468 23.84 -29.39 -3.94
C PHE A 468 25.06 -28.95 -3.11
N GLU A 469 26.21 -28.80 -3.77
CA GLU A 469 27.40 -28.18 -3.17
C GLU A 469 27.33 -26.66 -3.39
N VAL A 470 26.93 -25.91 -2.37
CA VAL A 470 26.74 -24.45 -2.46
C VAL A 470 28.01 -23.72 -2.02
N THR A 471 28.56 -22.86 -2.89
CA THR A 471 29.62 -21.91 -2.57
C THR A 471 29.06 -20.50 -2.54
N ASP A 472 29.02 -19.89 -1.36
CA ASP A 472 28.57 -18.52 -1.16
C ASP A 472 29.75 -17.53 -1.15
N MET A 473 29.71 -16.54 -2.04
CA MET A 473 30.77 -15.52 -2.13
C MET A 473 30.55 -14.30 -1.24
N GLY A 474 29.42 -14.24 -0.53
CA GLY A 474 29.02 -13.10 0.27
C GLY A 474 28.43 -11.97 -0.57
N VAL A 475 28.73 -10.73 -0.18
CA VAL A 475 28.11 -9.51 -0.70
C VAL A 475 29.11 -8.56 -1.35
N MET A 476 28.62 -7.61 -2.14
CA MET A 476 29.41 -6.66 -2.92
C MET A 476 30.44 -7.35 -3.83
N VAL A 477 30.08 -8.48 -4.43
CA VAL A 477 31.03 -9.28 -5.23
C VAL A 477 31.06 -8.77 -6.66
N SER A 478 32.24 -8.33 -7.12
CA SER A 478 32.46 -7.90 -8.51
C SER A 478 32.26 -9.04 -9.51
N CYS A 479 31.73 -8.72 -10.69
CA CYS A 479 31.55 -9.68 -11.79
C CYS A 479 32.78 -10.56 -12.04
N ASP A 480 33.98 -9.97 -12.15
CA ASP A 480 35.22 -10.72 -12.39
C ASP A 480 35.46 -11.81 -11.33
N LYS A 481 35.33 -11.46 -10.05
CA LYS A 481 35.47 -12.43 -8.93
C LYS A 481 34.44 -13.55 -9.02
N ILE A 482 33.18 -13.23 -9.35
CA ILE A 482 32.12 -14.24 -9.49
C ILE A 482 32.51 -15.25 -10.57
N LEU A 483 32.89 -14.76 -11.75
CA LEU A 483 33.20 -15.61 -12.89
C LEU A 483 34.52 -16.37 -12.70
N ASP A 484 35.54 -15.73 -12.13
CA ASP A 484 36.82 -16.38 -11.80
C ASP A 484 36.60 -17.51 -10.79
N LYS A 485 35.78 -17.27 -9.75
CA LYS A 485 35.45 -18.29 -8.76
C LYS A 485 34.61 -19.42 -9.36
N ALA A 486 33.65 -19.12 -10.24
CA ALA A 486 32.86 -20.12 -10.95
C ALA A 486 33.73 -21.07 -11.76
N ILE A 487 34.77 -20.54 -12.42
CA ILE A 487 35.76 -21.35 -13.15
C ILE A 487 36.62 -22.17 -12.17
N GLU A 488 37.12 -21.54 -11.11
CA GLU A 488 37.98 -22.19 -10.10
C GLU A 488 37.30 -23.42 -9.49
N ILE A 489 36.05 -23.26 -9.05
CA ILE A 489 35.30 -24.36 -8.43
C ILE A 489 34.67 -25.27 -9.49
N GLY A 490 34.56 -24.85 -10.75
CA GLY A 490 33.79 -25.59 -11.77
C GLY A 490 32.32 -25.65 -11.37
N ALA A 491 31.70 -24.48 -11.21
CA ALA A 491 30.29 -24.35 -10.85
C ALA A 491 29.41 -24.87 -12.00
N ASP A 492 28.34 -25.58 -11.67
CA ASP A 492 27.34 -26.05 -12.64
C ASP A 492 26.24 -25.01 -12.84
N VAL A 493 25.99 -24.15 -11.85
CA VAL A 493 25.02 -23.04 -11.88
C VAL A 493 25.59 -21.82 -11.14
N ILE A 494 25.30 -20.62 -11.66
CA ILE A 494 25.61 -19.34 -11.00
C ILE A 494 24.29 -18.67 -10.61
N GLY A 495 24.13 -18.32 -9.34
CA GLY A 495 23.01 -17.54 -8.81
C GLY A 495 23.44 -16.13 -8.39
N LEU A 496 22.67 -15.13 -8.82
CA LEU A 496 22.86 -13.73 -8.45
C LEU A 496 21.69 -13.22 -7.60
N SER A 497 22.02 -12.53 -6.52
CA SER A 497 21.07 -11.87 -5.62
C SER A 497 21.21 -10.36 -5.66
N GLY A 498 20.09 -9.62 -5.61
CA GLY A 498 20.05 -8.16 -5.50
C GLY A 498 18.78 -7.65 -4.83
N LEU A 499 18.91 -6.63 -3.98
CA LEU A 499 17.82 -5.96 -3.27
C LEU A 499 17.47 -4.60 -3.88
N ILE A 500 18.44 -3.85 -4.40
CA ILE A 500 18.23 -2.48 -4.90
C ILE A 500 18.18 -2.42 -6.43
N THR A 501 17.63 -1.33 -6.98
CA THR A 501 17.45 -1.20 -8.44
C THR A 501 18.77 -1.18 -9.24
N PRO A 502 19.89 -0.58 -8.76
CA PRO A 502 21.19 -0.66 -9.46
C PRO A 502 21.74 -2.07 -9.61
N SER A 503 21.32 -3.00 -8.74
CA SER A 503 21.74 -4.41 -8.78
C SER A 503 21.30 -5.11 -10.06
N LEU A 504 20.21 -4.65 -10.69
CA LEU A 504 19.74 -5.19 -11.97
C LEU A 504 20.73 -4.93 -13.10
N ASP A 505 21.35 -3.75 -13.15
CA ASP A 505 22.38 -3.44 -14.15
C ASP A 505 23.64 -4.27 -13.96
N GLU A 506 24.03 -4.55 -12.71
CA GLU A 506 25.14 -5.46 -12.43
C GLU A 506 24.81 -6.89 -12.88
N MET A 507 23.57 -7.36 -12.72
CA MET A 507 23.14 -8.65 -13.27
C MET A 507 23.17 -8.67 -14.80
N VAL A 508 22.78 -7.59 -15.47
CA VAL A 508 22.97 -7.41 -16.92
C VAL A 508 24.44 -7.48 -17.29
N HIS A 509 25.31 -6.79 -16.54
CA HIS A 509 26.74 -6.79 -16.78
C HIS A 509 27.35 -8.19 -16.64
N VAL A 510 26.98 -8.94 -15.60
CA VAL A 510 27.40 -10.34 -15.41
C VAL A 510 26.96 -11.22 -16.58
N ALA A 511 25.71 -11.09 -17.04
CA ALA A 511 25.22 -11.85 -18.19
C ALA A 511 26.04 -11.56 -19.47
N LYS A 512 26.31 -10.28 -19.77
CA LYS A 512 27.17 -9.87 -20.90
C LYS A 512 28.58 -10.44 -20.79
N GLU A 513 29.14 -10.42 -19.59
CA GLU A 513 30.49 -10.88 -19.34
C GLU A 513 30.60 -12.42 -19.37
N MET A 514 29.57 -13.14 -18.91
CA MET A 514 29.43 -14.58 -19.09
C MET A 514 29.44 -14.97 -20.56
N GLU A 515 28.68 -14.25 -21.39
CA GLU A 515 28.69 -14.44 -22.86
C GLU A 515 30.08 -14.16 -23.44
N ARG A 516 30.69 -13.03 -23.07
CA ARG A 516 32.02 -12.63 -23.55
C ARG A 516 33.11 -13.65 -23.18
N ARG A 517 33.02 -14.25 -22.00
CA ARG A 517 33.95 -15.27 -21.50
C ARG A 517 33.59 -16.69 -21.93
N GLY A 518 32.48 -16.88 -22.68
CA GLY A 518 32.08 -18.18 -23.22
C GLY A 518 31.55 -19.17 -22.19
N PHE A 519 30.91 -18.68 -21.12
CA PHE A 519 30.20 -19.55 -20.18
C PHE A 519 29.02 -20.24 -20.86
N THR A 520 28.67 -21.44 -20.37
CA THR A 520 27.51 -22.21 -20.86
C THR A 520 26.58 -22.68 -19.74
N VAL A 521 26.99 -22.46 -18.49
CA VAL A 521 26.25 -22.81 -17.28
C VAL A 521 25.01 -21.91 -17.14
N PRO A 522 23.91 -22.40 -16.54
CA PRO A 522 22.74 -21.58 -16.27
C PRO A 522 23.03 -20.43 -15.30
N LEU A 523 22.35 -19.30 -15.53
CA LEU A 523 22.36 -18.11 -14.67
C LEU A 523 20.99 -17.95 -14.00
N LEU A 524 20.95 -18.03 -12.67
CA LEU A 524 19.76 -17.78 -11.87
C LEU A 524 19.79 -16.35 -11.33
N ILE A 525 18.66 -15.67 -11.45
CA ILE A 525 18.43 -14.30 -11.01
C ILE A 525 17.36 -14.31 -9.92
N GLY A 526 17.66 -13.70 -8.77
CA GLY A 526 16.71 -13.55 -7.66
C GLY A 526 16.98 -12.31 -6.79
N GLY A 527 16.09 -12.07 -5.84
CA GLY A 527 16.13 -10.92 -4.92
C GLY A 527 14.99 -9.92 -5.16
N ALA A 528 14.78 -8.99 -4.21
CA ALA A 528 13.52 -8.24 -4.10
C ALA A 528 13.18 -7.35 -5.31
N THR A 529 14.18 -6.80 -6.01
CA THR A 529 13.99 -5.96 -7.21
C THR A 529 13.91 -6.75 -8.50
N THR A 530 14.16 -8.06 -8.45
CA THR A 530 14.13 -8.92 -9.64
C THR A 530 12.70 -9.38 -9.97
N SER A 531 12.44 -9.61 -11.25
CA SER A 531 11.15 -10.16 -11.70
C SER A 531 11.31 -10.96 -12.99
N ALA A 532 10.40 -11.90 -13.23
CA ALA A 532 10.42 -12.71 -14.45
C ALA A 532 10.33 -11.85 -15.72
N ALA A 533 9.56 -10.76 -15.67
CA ALA A 533 9.44 -9.81 -16.79
C ALA A 533 10.77 -9.08 -17.04
N HIS A 534 11.36 -8.47 -16.02
CA HIS A 534 12.63 -7.75 -16.16
C HIS A 534 13.75 -8.67 -16.65
N THR A 535 13.87 -9.88 -16.07
CA THR A 535 14.86 -10.86 -16.49
C THR A 535 14.68 -11.25 -17.96
N ALA A 536 13.45 -11.46 -18.42
CA ALA A 536 13.18 -11.81 -19.81
C ALA A 536 13.52 -10.69 -20.82
N ILE A 537 13.37 -9.43 -20.42
CA ILE A 537 13.48 -8.26 -21.29
C ILE A 537 14.89 -7.67 -21.28
N LYS A 538 15.55 -7.59 -20.10
CA LYS A 538 16.79 -6.82 -19.93
C LYS A 538 18.01 -7.67 -19.61
N ILE A 539 17.86 -8.90 -19.13
CA ILE A 539 19.00 -9.76 -18.75
C ILE A 539 19.21 -10.89 -19.76
N ALA A 540 18.16 -11.66 -20.04
CA ALA A 540 18.24 -12.89 -20.83
C ALA A 540 18.70 -12.70 -22.28
N GLU A 541 18.55 -11.50 -22.86
CA GLU A 541 19.02 -11.21 -24.23
C GLU A 541 20.55 -11.08 -24.34
N HIS A 542 21.24 -10.95 -23.20
CA HIS A 542 22.68 -10.71 -23.16
C HIS A 542 23.52 -11.96 -22.92
N TYR A 543 22.89 -13.12 -22.73
CA TYR A 543 23.56 -14.39 -22.52
C TYR A 543 22.84 -15.51 -23.27
N SER A 544 23.60 -16.29 -24.04
CA SER A 544 23.09 -17.38 -24.88
C SER A 544 22.70 -18.62 -24.07
N GLY A 545 23.31 -18.80 -22.88
CA GLY A 545 22.93 -19.83 -21.92
C GLY A 545 21.57 -19.55 -21.24
N PRO A 546 21.03 -20.52 -20.48
CA PRO A 546 19.75 -20.33 -19.80
C PRO A 546 19.84 -19.25 -18.70
N VAL A 547 18.97 -18.24 -18.77
CA VAL A 547 18.80 -17.23 -17.71
C VAL A 547 17.41 -17.38 -17.09
N VAL A 548 17.32 -17.69 -15.80
CA VAL A 548 16.06 -17.99 -15.12
C VAL A 548 15.85 -17.07 -13.93
N HIS A 549 14.67 -16.47 -13.84
CA HIS A 549 14.23 -15.78 -12.63
C HIS A 549 13.62 -16.79 -11.65
N VAL A 550 14.09 -16.80 -10.40
CA VAL A 550 13.57 -17.64 -9.32
C VAL A 550 12.95 -16.75 -8.26
N LEU A 551 11.66 -16.97 -7.99
CA LEU A 551 10.87 -16.09 -7.13
C LEU A 551 11.23 -16.21 -5.65
N ASP A 552 11.46 -17.43 -5.16
CA ASP A 552 11.64 -17.74 -3.75
C ASP A 552 12.49 -19.01 -3.58
N ALA A 553 12.87 -19.33 -2.34
CA ALA A 553 13.77 -20.44 -2.06
C ALA A 553 13.11 -21.79 -2.36
N SER A 554 11.80 -21.92 -2.15
CA SER A 554 11.05 -23.15 -2.45
C SER A 554 11.14 -23.57 -3.92
N ARG A 555 11.25 -22.60 -4.85
CA ARG A 555 11.39 -22.85 -6.29
C ARG A 555 12.83 -23.04 -6.76
N SER A 556 13.82 -22.71 -5.93
CA SER A 556 15.23 -22.81 -6.31
C SER A 556 15.66 -24.25 -6.62
N VAL A 557 15.19 -25.23 -5.84
CA VAL A 557 15.49 -26.66 -6.01
C VAL A 557 14.92 -27.21 -7.32
N PRO A 558 13.59 -27.18 -7.58
CA PRO A 558 13.04 -27.77 -8.80
C PRO A 558 13.58 -27.13 -10.09
N VAL A 559 13.84 -25.82 -10.07
CA VAL A 559 14.46 -25.11 -11.21
C VAL A 559 15.89 -25.60 -11.44
N THR A 560 16.72 -25.65 -10.39
CA THR A 560 18.13 -26.06 -10.49
C THR A 560 18.24 -27.53 -10.92
N THR A 561 17.44 -28.42 -10.35
CA THR A 561 17.36 -29.83 -10.75
C THR A 561 16.94 -29.98 -12.22
N SER A 562 15.94 -29.23 -12.67
CA SER A 562 15.50 -29.26 -14.08
C SER A 562 16.59 -28.79 -15.04
N LEU A 563 17.36 -27.77 -14.65
CA LEU A 563 18.45 -27.22 -15.46
C LEU A 563 19.66 -28.14 -15.55
N LEU A 564 19.90 -28.98 -14.54
CA LEU A 564 21.01 -29.94 -14.51
C LEU A 564 20.59 -31.35 -14.97
N SER A 565 19.30 -31.61 -15.14
CA SER A 565 18.77 -32.87 -15.66
C SER A 565 19.24 -33.15 -17.08
N LYS A 566 19.79 -34.36 -17.32
CA LYS A 566 20.24 -34.78 -18.66
C LYS A 566 19.11 -34.93 -19.66
N ASP A 567 17.93 -35.37 -19.19
CA ASP A 567 16.78 -35.69 -20.04
C ASP A 567 15.76 -34.54 -20.09
N GLY A 568 15.68 -33.71 -19.04
CA GLY A 568 14.68 -32.65 -18.90
C GLY A 568 15.15 -31.24 -19.27
N ARG A 569 16.47 -30.97 -19.29
CA ARG A 569 17.01 -29.62 -19.48
C ARG A 569 16.55 -28.97 -20.78
N ASP A 570 16.66 -29.66 -21.91
CA ASP A 570 16.38 -29.05 -23.21
C ASP A 570 14.90 -28.66 -23.36
N ALA A 571 13.99 -29.50 -22.85
CA ALA A 571 12.56 -29.22 -22.82
C ALA A 571 12.25 -28.01 -21.91
N PHE A 572 12.85 -27.97 -20.72
CA PHE A 572 12.70 -26.85 -19.78
C PHE A 572 13.22 -25.54 -20.36
N VAL A 573 14.41 -25.56 -20.99
CA VAL A 573 15.01 -24.36 -21.62
C VAL A 573 14.19 -23.88 -22.81
N ALA A 574 13.60 -24.80 -23.60
CA ALA A 574 12.72 -24.44 -24.70
C ALA A 574 11.44 -23.73 -24.20
N ASP A 575 10.77 -24.29 -23.18
CA ASP A 575 9.58 -23.69 -22.57
C ASP A 575 9.90 -22.32 -21.93
N LEU A 576 11.02 -22.23 -21.20
CA LEU A 576 11.51 -20.97 -20.64
C LEU A 576 11.70 -19.90 -21.72
N ARG A 577 12.40 -20.23 -22.82
CA ARG A 577 12.67 -19.29 -23.91
C ARG A 577 11.38 -18.82 -24.57
N GLU A 578 10.40 -19.71 -24.72
CA GLU A 578 9.08 -19.37 -25.25
C GLU A 578 8.30 -18.44 -24.31
N LYS A 579 8.31 -18.71 -23.00
CA LYS A 579 7.72 -17.82 -21.99
C LYS A 579 8.37 -16.44 -22.01
N GLN A 580 9.69 -16.38 -22.10
CA GLN A 580 10.43 -15.12 -22.20
C GLN A 580 10.13 -14.36 -23.50
N ARG A 581 10.00 -15.07 -24.64
CA ARG A 581 9.59 -14.47 -25.92
C ARG A 581 8.21 -13.84 -25.81
N LYS A 582 7.22 -14.56 -25.27
CA LYS A 582 5.87 -14.02 -25.04
C LYS A 582 5.89 -12.83 -24.09
N ALA A 583 6.67 -12.88 -23.01
CA ALA A 583 6.79 -11.77 -22.08
C ALA A 583 7.34 -10.50 -22.77
N ARG A 584 8.36 -10.66 -23.63
CA ARG A 584 8.90 -9.56 -24.45
C ARG A 584 7.87 -9.02 -25.46
N GLU A 585 7.15 -9.90 -26.15
CA GLU A 585 6.12 -9.52 -27.11
C GLU A 585 4.97 -8.77 -26.44
N ASN A 586 4.53 -9.23 -25.27
CA ASN A 586 3.51 -8.55 -24.47
C ASN A 586 3.98 -7.19 -23.96
N PHE A 587 5.27 -7.07 -23.61
CA PHE A 587 5.85 -5.78 -23.21
C PHE A 587 5.94 -4.81 -24.39
N LEU A 588 6.33 -5.27 -25.58
CA LEU A 588 6.45 -4.45 -26.78
C LEU A 588 5.10 -4.14 -27.45
N GLY A 589 4.11 -5.02 -27.32
CA GLY A 589 2.82 -4.97 -28.01
C GLY A 589 1.58 -4.74 -27.12
N GLY A 590 1.75 -4.66 -25.80
CA GLY A 590 0.65 -4.39 -24.86
C GLY A 590 0.09 -2.96 -25.00
N PRO A 591 -1.16 -2.72 -24.57
CA PRO A 591 -1.74 -1.38 -24.57
C PRO A 591 -0.91 -0.47 -23.65
N LYS A 592 -0.16 0.46 -24.23
CA LYS A 592 0.57 1.48 -23.48
C LYS A 592 -0.44 2.33 -22.71
N LYS A 593 -0.21 2.49 -21.41
CA LYS A 593 -1.01 3.43 -20.61
C LYS A 593 -0.77 4.82 -21.18
N GLU A 594 -1.85 5.57 -21.41
CA GLU A 594 -1.72 6.95 -21.90
C GLU A 594 -0.93 7.78 -20.89
N THR A 595 0.08 8.48 -21.36
CA THR A 595 0.89 9.42 -20.60
C THR A 595 0.62 10.85 -21.06
N VAL A 596 1.01 11.82 -20.24
CA VAL A 596 1.00 13.25 -20.55
C VAL A 596 2.43 13.79 -20.57
N SER A 597 2.65 14.91 -21.25
CA SER A 597 3.94 15.59 -21.21
C SER A 597 4.28 16.07 -19.80
N LEU A 598 5.56 16.30 -19.51
CA LEU A 598 6.01 16.83 -18.22
C LEU A 598 5.34 18.18 -17.90
N GLU A 599 5.17 19.04 -18.89
CA GLU A 599 4.52 20.35 -18.72
C GLU A 599 3.05 20.20 -18.32
N GLU A 600 2.31 19.31 -19.00
CA GLU A 600 0.93 18.99 -18.64
C GLU A 600 0.84 18.37 -17.24
N ALA A 601 1.76 17.46 -16.90
CA ALA A 601 1.83 16.83 -15.58
C ALA A 601 2.06 17.86 -14.46
N ARG A 602 2.96 18.83 -14.69
CA ARG A 602 3.21 19.95 -13.77
C ARG A 602 1.96 20.82 -13.62
N ALA A 603 1.26 21.11 -14.71
CA ALA A 603 0.03 21.91 -14.69
C ALA A 603 -1.13 21.22 -13.95
N SER A 604 -1.17 19.88 -14.00
CA SER A 604 -2.11 19.03 -13.27
C SER A 604 -1.59 18.55 -11.91
N GLY A 605 -0.50 19.12 -11.39
CA GLY A 605 0.03 18.83 -10.05
C GLY A 605 -0.93 19.19 -8.91
N SER A 606 -0.60 18.78 -7.69
CA SER A 606 -1.42 19.08 -6.51
C SER A 606 -1.46 20.59 -6.26
N LYS A 607 -2.66 21.12 -6.02
CA LYS A 607 -2.88 22.56 -5.77
C LYS A 607 -3.42 22.76 -4.37
N TYR A 608 -2.63 23.40 -3.53
CA TYR A 608 -2.96 23.71 -2.15
C TYR A 608 -3.16 25.21 -1.98
N ASP A 609 -4.11 25.59 -1.13
CA ASP A 609 -4.25 26.97 -0.69
C ASP A 609 -3.22 27.26 0.41
N TRP A 610 -1.99 27.50 -0.01
CA TRP A 610 -0.86 27.77 0.89
C TRP A 610 -1.03 29.05 1.73
N ASP A 611 -1.97 29.92 1.38
CA ASP A 611 -2.28 31.14 2.13
C ASP A 611 -3.15 30.82 3.36
N SER A 612 -3.95 29.74 3.34
CA SER A 612 -4.72 29.27 4.50
C SER A 612 -4.01 28.21 5.34
N TYR A 613 -2.86 27.70 4.88
CA TYR A 613 -2.03 26.74 5.61
C TYR A 613 -0.75 27.40 6.16
N SER A 614 -0.51 27.22 7.46
CA SER A 614 0.75 27.56 8.12
C SER A 614 1.52 26.28 8.41
N PRO A 615 2.64 26.01 7.71
CA PRO A 615 3.45 24.84 8.02
C PRO A 615 3.94 24.84 9.48
N PRO A 616 4.02 23.67 10.13
CA PRO A 616 4.52 23.55 11.50
C PRO A 616 6.01 23.91 11.56
N VAL A 617 6.38 24.66 12.60
CA VAL A 617 7.75 25.11 12.82
C VAL A 617 8.44 24.17 13.80
N PRO A 618 9.56 23.54 13.43
CA PRO A 618 10.24 22.61 14.30
C PRO A 618 10.88 23.31 15.50
N SER A 619 10.97 22.59 16.62
CA SER A 619 11.57 23.09 17.87
C SER A 619 13.07 23.41 17.75
N PHE A 620 13.74 22.91 16.72
CA PHE A 620 15.12 23.23 16.37
C PHE A 620 15.34 23.13 14.86
N THR A 621 16.43 23.70 14.37
CA THR A 621 16.97 23.44 13.03
C THR A 621 18.42 22.95 13.15
N GLY A 622 18.91 22.22 12.15
CA GLY A 622 20.18 21.50 12.23
C GLY A 622 19.98 20.03 12.60
N THR A 623 21.03 19.37 13.10
CA THR A 623 21.08 17.91 13.31
C THR A 623 21.23 17.52 14.77
N LYS A 624 20.70 16.35 15.14
CA LYS A 624 20.89 15.68 16.43
C LYS A 624 21.18 14.21 16.23
N THR A 625 22.10 13.68 17.04
CA THR A 625 22.41 12.24 17.10
C THR A 625 21.62 11.55 18.20
N VAL A 626 21.26 10.29 17.98
CA VAL A 626 20.52 9.45 18.92
C VAL A 626 21.17 8.07 18.96
N GLU A 627 21.40 7.53 20.16
CA GLU A 627 22.00 6.22 20.38
C GLU A 627 21.15 5.45 21.42
N PRO A 628 19.99 4.92 21.03
CA PRO A 628 19.11 4.23 21.96
C PRO A 628 19.69 2.87 22.35
N GLU A 629 19.35 2.39 23.54
CA GLU A 629 19.62 1.00 23.90
C GLU A 629 18.76 0.07 23.04
N ILE A 630 19.30 -1.10 22.67
CA ILE A 630 18.58 -2.08 21.82
C ILE A 630 17.22 -2.46 22.43
N GLY A 631 17.14 -2.54 23.77
CA GLY A 631 15.91 -2.82 24.49
C GLY A 631 14.79 -1.81 24.23
N GLU A 632 15.12 -0.53 24.00
CA GLU A 632 14.13 0.51 23.69
C GLU A 632 13.51 0.30 22.30
N LEU A 633 14.32 -0.17 21.35
CA LEU A 633 13.90 -0.43 19.97
C LEU A 633 12.99 -1.66 19.84
N VAL A 634 13.10 -2.63 20.75
CA VAL A 634 12.27 -3.86 20.73
C VAL A 634 10.78 -3.53 20.70
N GLU A 635 10.39 -2.46 21.39
CA GLU A 635 9.01 -2.01 21.45
C GLU A 635 8.53 -1.28 20.19
N TYR A 636 9.39 -1.09 19.19
CA TYR A 636 9.02 -0.50 17.89
C TYR A 636 9.08 -1.52 16.75
N ILE A 637 9.43 -2.78 17.02
CA ILE A 637 9.54 -3.82 15.99
C ILE A 637 8.15 -4.20 15.42
N ASP A 638 8.01 -4.06 14.10
CA ASP A 638 7.04 -4.83 13.33
C ASP A 638 7.65 -6.18 12.92
N TRP A 639 7.12 -7.26 13.51
CA TRP A 639 7.56 -8.62 13.21
C TRP A 639 6.95 -9.19 11.93
N THR A 640 6.00 -8.52 11.28
CA THR A 640 5.37 -9.02 10.05
C THR A 640 6.41 -9.33 8.97
N PRO A 641 7.34 -8.42 8.62
CA PRO A 641 8.30 -8.70 7.57
C PRO A 641 9.40 -9.68 8.02
N PHE A 642 9.65 -9.82 9.34
CA PHE A 642 10.49 -10.90 9.87
C PHE A 642 9.92 -12.27 9.47
N PHE A 643 8.63 -12.53 9.71
CA PHE A 643 8.02 -13.79 9.30
C PHE A 643 8.00 -13.99 7.78
N HIS A 644 7.78 -12.91 7.01
CA HIS A 644 7.81 -13.00 5.55
C HIS A 644 9.19 -13.38 5.02
N ALA A 645 10.27 -12.92 5.65
CA ALA A 645 11.63 -13.33 5.31
C ALA A 645 11.85 -14.83 5.54
N TRP A 646 11.15 -15.43 6.51
CA TRP A 646 11.12 -16.87 6.77
C TRP A 646 10.02 -17.63 5.99
N GLU A 647 9.49 -17.03 4.92
CA GLU A 647 8.40 -17.58 4.07
C GLU A 647 7.07 -17.85 4.80
N LEU A 648 6.91 -17.33 6.03
CA LEU A 648 5.67 -17.39 6.80
C LEU A 648 4.81 -16.16 6.50
N ARG A 649 3.88 -16.31 5.54
CA ARG A 649 2.98 -15.23 5.12
C ARG A 649 1.89 -14.99 6.17
N GLY A 650 1.78 -13.78 6.67
CA GLY A 650 0.74 -13.37 7.62
C GLY A 650 0.88 -11.90 8.02
N VAL A 651 0.15 -11.48 9.05
CA VAL A 651 0.28 -10.15 9.67
C VAL A 651 0.51 -10.34 11.16
N TRP A 652 1.53 -9.70 11.72
CA TRP A 652 1.84 -9.82 13.14
C TRP A 652 0.77 -9.15 14.01
N ASP A 653 0.27 -9.87 15.01
CA ASP A 653 -0.56 -9.33 16.09
C ASP A 653 0.31 -9.14 17.33
N ARG A 654 0.63 -7.89 17.63
CA ARG A 654 1.51 -7.53 18.74
C ARG A 654 0.90 -7.83 20.11
N GLU A 655 -0.39 -7.59 20.28
CA GLU A 655 -1.09 -7.83 21.56
C GLU A 655 -1.10 -9.32 21.89
N LYS A 656 -1.37 -10.15 20.88
CA LYS A 656 -1.39 -11.61 21.04
C LYS A 656 0.00 -12.25 20.95
N LYS A 657 0.99 -11.52 20.44
CA LYS A 657 2.32 -12.03 20.08
C LYS A 657 2.26 -13.23 19.13
N GLU A 658 1.41 -13.14 18.10
CA GLU A 658 1.15 -14.24 17.16
C GLU A 658 1.04 -13.74 15.71
N LEU A 659 1.51 -14.54 14.74
CA LEU A 659 1.36 -14.25 13.32
C LEU A 659 -0.04 -14.69 12.84
N LYS A 660 -0.88 -13.74 12.42
CA LYS A 660 -2.16 -14.02 11.76
C LYS A 660 -1.91 -14.50 10.34
N THR A 661 -2.00 -15.81 10.12
CA THR A 661 -1.82 -16.44 8.81
C THR A 661 -2.99 -17.36 8.46
N LYS A 662 -3.22 -17.56 7.15
CA LYS A 662 -4.22 -18.51 6.61
C LYS A 662 -3.76 -19.97 6.70
N ASN A 663 -2.51 -20.22 7.10
CA ASN A 663 -1.90 -21.55 7.22
C ASN A 663 -1.67 -21.90 8.70
N GLU A 664 -2.50 -22.77 9.27
CA GLU A 664 -2.42 -23.17 10.69
C GLU A 664 -1.08 -23.83 11.07
N GLY A 665 -0.51 -24.65 10.18
CA GLY A 665 0.84 -25.20 10.40
C GLY A 665 1.90 -24.10 10.39
N GLY A 666 1.72 -23.09 9.54
CA GLY A 666 2.55 -21.88 9.51
C GLY A 666 2.40 -21.00 10.76
N ALA A 667 1.22 -20.97 11.41
CA ALA A 667 0.99 -20.23 12.64
C ALA A 667 1.73 -20.86 13.84
N ALA A 668 1.71 -22.19 13.96
CA ALA A 668 2.45 -22.91 14.99
C ALA A 668 3.97 -22.72 14.84
N GLU A 669 4.48 -22.83 13.60
CA GLU A 669 5.90 -22.59 13.32
C GLU A 669 6.28 -21.12 13.56
N ALA A 670 5.41 -20.16 13.19
CA ALA A 670 5.63 -18.74 13.49
C ALA A 670 5.74 -18.47 14.99
N LYS A 671 4.92 -19.12 15.82
CA LYS A 671 4.99 -18.97 17.28
C LYS A 671 6.30 -19.49 17.85
N LYS A 672 6.79 -20.62 17.34
CA LYS A 672 8.09 -21.19 17.71
C LYS A 672 9.23 -20.27 17.28
N LEU A 673 9.23 -19.85 16.01
CA LEU A 673 10.21 -18.95 15.42
C LEU A 673 10.29 -17.61 16.18
N TYR A 674 9.14 -17.07 16.59
CA TYR A 674 9.08 -15.87 17.42
C TYR A 674 9.76 -16.06 18.79
N GLY A 675 9.49 -17.19 19.45
CA GLY A 675 10.12 -17.54 20.72
C GLY A 675 11.64 -17.59 20.59
N GLU A 676 12.13 -18.28 19.56
CA GLU A 676 13.56 -18.35 19.27
C GLU A 676 14.17 -16.97 18.96
N ALA A 677 13.48 -16.14 18.18
CA ALA A 677 13.92 -14.77 17.91
C ALA A 677 14.00 -13.92 19.19
N CYS A 678 13.08 -14.10 20.13
CA CYS A 678 13.11 -13.42 21.43
C CYS A 678 14.29 -13.90 22.29
N GLU A 679 14.58 -15.19 22.32
CA GLU A 679 15.76 -15.73 23.03
C GLU A 679 17.07 -15.15 22.48
N TYR A 680 17.18 -15.06 21.14
CA TYR A 680 18.32 -14.41 20.50
C TYR A 680 18.39 -12.93 20.84
N LEU A 681 17.27 -12.22 20.81
CA LEU A 681 17.20 -10.80 21.15
C LEU A 681 17.60 -10.55 22.62
N GLU A 682 17.12 -11.36 23.57
CA GLU A 682 17.53 -11.31 24.97
C GLU A 682 19.04 -11.52 25.13
N LYS A 683 19.60 -12.50 24.42
CA LYS A 683 21.05 -12.75 24.40
C LYS A 683 21.83 -11.56 23.84
N LEU A 684 21.40 -11.02 22.70
CA LEU A 684 22.04 -9.88 22.03
C LEU A 684 22.08 -8.64 22.93
N VAL A 685 20.98 -8.39 23.67
CA VAL A 685 20.87 -7.31 24.65
C VAL A 685 21.78 -7.57 25.86
N ALA A 686 21.71 -8.76 26.46
CA ALA A 686 22.48 -9.11 27.66
C ALA A 686 24.00 -9.09 27.43
N GLU A 687 24.44 -9.51 26.25
CA GLU A 687 25.85 -9.54 25.86
C GLU A 687 26.33 -8.23 25.20
N ASN A 688 25.45 -7.24 25.03
CA ASN A 688 25.70 -5.95 24.37
C ASN A 688 26.38 -6.11 22.99
N ARG A 689 25.85 -7.02 22.17
CA ARG A 689 26.43 -7.42 20.88
C ARG A 689 26.07 -6.46 19.74
N LEU A 690 25.00 -5.67 19.90
CA LEU A 690 24.51 -4.74 18.89
C LEU A 690 24.50 -3.30 19.42
N GLN A 691 24.75 -2.34 18.54
CA GLN A 691 24.67 -0.90 18.85
C GLN A 691 23.79 -0.19 17.83
N ALA A 692 22.81 0.59 18.30
CA ALA A 692 21.99 1.44 17.47
C ALA A 692 22.56 2.85 17.42
N ARG A 693 22.77 3.39 16.21
CA ARG A 693 23.22 4.78 16.01
C ARG A 693 22.38 5.46 14.94
N GLY A 694 21.92 6.67 15.25
CA GLY A 694 21.03 7.43 14.39
C GLY A 694 21.33 8.92 14.41
N ILE A 695 20.93 9.59 13.35
CA ILE A 695 20.96 11.03 13.21
C ILE A 695 19.70 11.50 12.49
N TYR A 696 19.14 12.61 12.93
CA TYR A 696 18.06 13.31 12.24
C TYR A 696 18.25 14.81 12.33
N GLY A 697 17.54 15.55 11.49
CA GLY A 697 17.57 17.00 11.53
C GLY A 697 16.43 17.63 10.77
N PHE A 698 16.22 18.92 11.03
CA PHE A 698 15.22 19.75 10.37
C PHE A 698 15.88 20.96 9.72
N PHE A 699 15.45 21.28 8.51
CA PHE A 699 16.07 22.32 7.70
C PHE A 699 15.00 23.19 7.05
N PRO A 700 15.18 24.52 7.06
CA PRO A 700 14.31 25.43 6.32
C PRO A 700 14.34 25.07 4.83
N ALA A 701 13.18 24.98 4.19
CA ALA A 701 13.07 24.53 2.81
C ALA A 701 11.86 25.11 2.07
N ASN A 702 11.93 25.09 0.75
CA ASN A 702 10.83 25.45 -0.14
C ASN A 702 10.81 24.57 -1.38
N SER A 703 9.63 24.36 -1.96
CA SER A 703 9.55 23.81 -3.31
C SER A 703 9.96 24.85 -4.37
N VAL A 704 10.62 24.37 -5.41
CA VAL A 704 10.98 25.11 -6.62
C VAL A 704 10.71 24.17 -7.81
N GLY A 705 9.56 24.34 -8.46
CA GLY A 705 9.05 23.35 -9.42
C GLY A 705 8.95 21.94 -8.81
N ASP A 706 9.64 20.97 -9.42
CA ASP A 706 9.66 19.57 -8.96
C ASP A 706 10.76 19.28 -7.92
N ASP A 707 11.51 20.30 -7.47
CA ASP A 707 12.61 20.15 -6.51
C ASP A 707 12.28 20.78 -5.16
N ILE A 708 13.08 20.45 -4.15
CA ILE A 708 13.02 21.03 -2.81
C ILE A 708 14.37 21.67 -2.50
N ALA A 709 14.40 22.99 -2.41
CA ALA A 709 15.58 23.76 -2.01
C ALA A 709 15.67 23.80 -0.49
N VAL A 710 16.87 23.57 0.05
CA VAL A 710 17.17 23.59 1.48
C VAL A 710 18.11 24.73 1.78
N PHE A 711 17.81 25.53 2.80
CA PHE A 711 18.52 26.78 3.08
C PHE A 711 19.32 26.73 4.39
N ASN A 712 20.40 27.51 4.42
CA ASN A 712 21.12 27.87 5.65
C ASN A 712 20.35 28.95 6.43
N GLU A 713 20.75 29.18 7.69
CA GLU A 713 20.16 30.24 8.52
C GLU A 713 20.33 31.65 7.92
N ASP A 714 21.36 31.85 7.09
CA ASP A 714 21.63 33.11 6.39
C ASP A 714 20.81 33.29 5.09
N GLY A 715 19.96 32.30 4.74
CA GLY A 715 19.12 32.32 3.54
C GLY A 715 19.80 31.81 2.27
N SER A 716 21.09 31.46 2.31
CA SER A 716 21.76 30.82 1.17
C SER A 716 21.27 29.38 0.96
N GLU A 717 21.13 28.95 -0.30
CA GLU A 717 20.80 27.56 -0.62
C GLU A 717 21.97 26.65 -0.21
N ARG A 718 21.70 25.73 0.73
CA ARG A 718 22.66 24.75 1.25
C ARG A 718 22.75 23.54 0.33
N THR A 719 21.59 23.02 -0.06
CA THR A 719 21.47 21.84 -0.94
C THR A 719 20.07 21.77 -1.54
N ARG A 720 19.84 20.79 -2.41
CA ARG A 720 18.58 20.58 -3.10
C ARG A 720 18.29 19.09 -3.23
N PHE A 721 17.07 18.70 -2.88
CA PHE A 721 16.55 17.36 -3.20
C PHE A 721 15.75 17.42 -4.49
N HIS A 722 16.04 16.47 -5.39
CA HIS A 722 15.42 16.41 -6.70
C HIS A 722 14.32 15.36 -6.73
N THR A 723 13.08 15.78 -6.98
CA THR A 723 11.94 14.87 -7.02
C THR A 723 11.42 14.65 -8.44
N LEU A 724 10.63 13.60 -8.60
CA LEU A 724 10.02 13.17 -9.86
C LEU A 724 8.50 13.23 -9.74
N ARG A 725 7.84 13.44 -10.88
CA ARG A 725 6.40 13.63 -11.01
C ARG A 725 5.75 12.50 -11.81
N GLN A 726 4.55 12.10 -11.39
CA GLN A 726 3.75 11.13 -12.15
C GLN A 726 3.40 11.66 -13.55
N GLN A 727 3.62 10.88 -14.62
CA GLN A 727 3.26 11.26 -16.00
C GLN A 727 2.13 10.42 -16.62
N LEU A 728 1.53 9.49 -15.86
CA LEU A 728 0.34 8.78 -16.33
C LEU A 728 -0.85 9.74 -16.44
N LYS A 729 -1.60 9.65 -17.55
CA LYS A 729 -2.82 10.43 -17.75
C LYS A 729 -3.88 10.00 -16.75
N LYS A 730 -4.40 10.96 -15.98
CA LYS A 730 -5.39 10.73 -14.94
C LYS A 730 -6.80 10.87 -15.52
N THR A 731 -7.57 9.79 -15.55
CA THR A 731 -8.99 9.81 -15.98
C THR A 731 -9.95 10.20 -14.86
N SER A 732 -9.48 10.17 -13.61
CA SER A 732 -10.27 10.43 -12.39
C SER A 732 -10.26 11.89 -11.92
N GLY A 733 -9.58 12.79 -12.65
CA GLY A 733 -9.40 14.19 -12.23
C GLY A 733 -8.42 14.39 -11.06
N LYS A 734 -7.80 13.31 -10.55
CA LYS A 734 -6.74 13.39 -9.52
C LYS A 734 -5.46 14.03 -10.08
N PRO A 735 -4.66 14.72 -9.24
CA PRO A 735 -3.45 15.37 -9.70
C PRO A 735 -2.32 14.39 -10.07
N ASN A 736 -1.37 14.89 -10.85
CA ASN A 736 -0.09 14.24 -11.13
C ASN A 736 0.93 14.67 -10.07
N VAL A 737 1.05 13.86 -9.01
CA VAL A 737 1.77 14.23 -7.77
C VAL A 737 3.29 14.14 -7.95
N ALA A 738 4.03 15.05 -7.30
CA ALA A 738 5.45 14.98 -6.99
C ALA A 738 5.68 15.21 -5.48
N LEU A 739 6.80 14.76 -4.92
CA LEU A 739 7.09 14.96 -3.48
C LEU A 739 7.26 16.45 -3.13
N SER A 740 7.77 17.27 -4.06
CA SER A 740 7.90 18.72 -3.86
C SER A 740 6.56 19.42 -3.69
N ASP A 741 5.44 18.84 -4.13
CA ASP A 741 4.11 19.44 -4.02
C ASP A 741 3.66 19.64 -2.56
N TRP A 742 4.31 18.97 -1.60
CA TRP A 742 4.00 19.04 -0.16
C TRP A 742 4.92 19.95 0.64
N VAL A 743 5.77 20.72 -0.04
CA VAL A 743 6.57 21.77 0.57
C VAL A 743 6.08 23.09 0.02
N LYS A 744 5.79 24.06 0.89
CA LYS A 744 5.29 25.38 0.47
C LYS A 744 6.26 26.02 -0.53
N PRO A 745 5.77 26.53 -1.67
CA PRO A 745 6.63 27.22 -2.63
C PRO A 745 7.18 28.51 -2.03
N GLY A 746 8.42 28.85 -2.40
CA GLY A 746 9.03 30.12 -1.99
C GLY A 746 8.27 31.30 -2.60
N ALA A 747 8.43 32.49 -2.01
CA ALA A 747 7.68 33.72 -2.39
C ALA A 747 7.82 34.14 -3.88
N GLY A 748 8.74 33.53 -4.64
CA GLY A 748 8.98 33.79 -6.06
C GLY A 748 8.28 32.87 -7.07
N ASP A 749 7.59 31.80 -6.66
CA ASP A 749 7.08 30.75 -7.58
C ASP A 749 5.54 30.71 -7.72
N ARG A 750 4.85 31.84 -7.48
CA ARG A 750 3.41 31.97 -7.82
C ARG A 750 3.24 32.12 -9.33
N GLY A 751 3.40 31.01 -10.05
CA GLY A 751 3.10 30.86 -11.47
C GLY A 751 1.61 30.98 -11.77
N GLY A 752 1.09 32.22 -11.80
CA GLY A 752 -0.19 32.58 -12.39
C GLY A 752 -0.02 33.90 -13.12
N ASP A 753 -0.25 33.92 -14.43
CA ASP A 753 -0.13 35.12 -15.26
C ASP A 753 -1.18 36.17 -14.85
N LEU A 754 -0.81 37.06 -13.92
CA LEU A 754 -1.64 38.14 -13.37
C LEU A 754 -1.86 39.31 -14.36
N ARG A 755 -1.60 39.12 -15.66
CA ARG A 755 -1.68 40.18 -16.67
C ARG A 755 -3.04 40.31 -17.36
N SER A 756 -4.02 39.43 -17.12
CA SER A 756 -5.28 39.54 -17.88
C SER A 756 -6.24 40.56 -17.27
N PRO A 757 -6.61 41.65 -17.98
CA PRO A 757 -7.68 42.57 -17.58
C PRO A 757 -9.07 41.92 -17.58
N SER A 758 -9.16 40.63 -17.92
CA SER A 758 -10.41 39.86 -18.02
C SER A 758 -10.76 39.04 -16.77
N ASP A 759 -10.07 39.23 -15.63
CA ASP A 759 -10.48 38.57 -14.38
C ASP A 759 -11.78 39.23 -13.86
N PRO A 760 -12.92 38.50 -13.82
CA PRO A 760 -14.22 39.06 -13.45
C PRO A 760 -14.30 39.50 -11.97
N ARG A 761 -13.25 39.28 -11.17
CA ARG A 761 -13.17 39.65 -9.74
C ARG A 761 -12.58 41.05 -9.49
N ILE A 762 -12.21 41.79 -10.54
CA ILE A 762 -11.67 43.15 -10.44
C ILE A 762 -12.74 44.16 -10.89
N THR A 763 -13.16 45.06 -10.00
CA THR A 763 -14.08 46.17 -10.37
C THR A 763 -13.35 47.52 -10.34
N ARG A 764 -13.47 48.29 -11.43
CA ARG A 764 -12.91 49.65 -11.56
C ARG A 764 -13.99 50.67 -11.20
N ASN A 765 -13.79 51.44 -10.13
CA ASN A 765 -14.69 52.54 -9.79
C ASN A 765 -14.07 53.88 -10.24
N THR A 766 -14.77 54.62 -11.09
CA THR A 766 -14.33 55.91 -11.66
C THR A 766 -15.01 57.11 -11.04
N SER A 767 -15.65 56.97 -9.87
CA SER A 767 -16.29 58.08 -9.15
C SER A 767 -15.30 58.83 -8.25
N GLY A 768 -14.32 59.48 -8.87
CA GLY A 768 -13.26 60.26 -8.23
C GLY A 768 -12.12 60.50 -9.23
N SER A 769 -11.34 61.56 -9.06
CA SER A 769 -10.39 62.07 -10.07
C SER A 769 -9.24 61.11 -10.47
N LEU A 770 -9.17 59.89 -9.92
CA LEU A 770 -8.21 58.82 -10.26
C LEU A 770 -8.88 57.42 -10.19
N PRO A 771 -8.45 56.43 -11.00
CA PRO A 771 -9.03 55.09 -11.04
C PRO A 771 -8.65 54.26 -9.81
N HIS A 772 -9.64 53.84 -9.02
CA HIS A 772 -9.45 52.92 -7.90
C HIS A 772 -9.86 51.50 -8.32
N TRP A 773 -8.97 50.53 -8.07
CA TRP A 773 -9.22 49.12 -8.33
C TRP A 773 -9.67 48.45 -7.03
N PHE A 774 -10.81 47.76 -7.05
CA PHE A 774 -11.33 47.07 -5.88
C PHE A 774 -11.24 45.55 -6.04
N LYS A 775 -10.61 44.90 -5.05
CA LYS A 775 -10.61 43.45 -4.86
C LYS A 775 -10.80 43.11 -3.38
N GLU A 776 -11.81 42.29 -3.10
CA GLU A 776 -12.10 41.82 -1.74
C GLU A 776 -10.92 40.99 -1.21
N GLY A 777 -10.48 41.27 0.03
CA GLY A 777 -9.35 40.60 0.68
C GLY A 777 -7.95 41.01 0.20
N ALA A 778 -7.82 41.99 -0.70
CA ALA A 778 -6.53 42.46 -1.18
C ALA A 778 -5.79 43.36 -0.17
N THR A 779 -4.46 43.37 -0.26
CA THR A 779 -3.60 44.34 0.46
C THR A 779 -3.33 45.53 -0.45
N TYR A 780 -3.37 46.73 0.11
CA TYR A 780 -3.21 47.99 -0.60
C TYR A 780 -2.02 48.76 -0.02
N ALA A 781 -1.11 49.23 -0.88
CA ALA A 781 -0.18 50.30 -0.55
C ALA A 781 -0.89 51.63 -0.82
N VAL A 782 -1.07 52.45 0.21
CA VAL A 782 -1.87 53.67 0.17
C VAL A 782 -1.01 54.86 0.55
N THR A 783 -1.11 55.93 -0.24
CA THR A 783 -0.52 57.23 0.08
C THR A 783 -1.59 58.30 0.14
N PHE A 784 -1.64 59.08 1.23
CA PHE A 784 -2.45 60.29 1.31
C PHE A 784 -1.69 61.45 1.94
N ARG A 785 -2.05 62.68 1.55
CA ARG A 785 -1.20 63.86 1.70
C ARG A 785 -1.95 65.09 2.21
N LEU A 786 -1.23 66.03 2.81
CA LEU A 786 -1.78 67.32 3.23
C LEU A 786 -2.26 68.11 2.00
N ALA A 787 -3.26 68.98 2.19
CA ALA A 787 -3.90 69.73 1.12
C ALA A 787 -2.96 70.69 0.36
N ASP A 788 -1.82 71.06 0.96
CA ASP A 788 -0.84 72.03 0.47
C ASP A 788 0.51 71.39 0.11
N SER A 789 0.60 70.06 0.14
CA SER A 789 1.85 69.29 0.01
C SER A 789 2.51 69.35 -1.37
N ILE A 790 1.82 69.81 -2.41
CA ILE A 790 2.34 69.92 -3.78
C ILE A 790 2.11 71.34 -4.31
N PRO A 791 3.14 72.00 -4.87
CA PRO A 791 2.98 73.32 -5.46
C PRO A 791 1.97 73.33 -6.62
N GLN A 792 1.14 74.38 -6.70
CA GLN A 792 0.15 74.56 -7.76
C GLN A 792 0.77 74.50 -9.17
N SER A 793 2.00 75.00 -9.33
CA SER A 793 2.74 74.95 -10.60
C SER A 793 3.06 73.51 -11.04
N ALA A 794 3.39 72.62 -10.11
CA ALA A 794 3.67 71.21 -10.42
C ALA A 794 2.38 70.45 -10.83
N LEU A 795 1.24 70.80 -10.22
CA LEU A 795 -0.07 70.26 -10.58
C LEU A 795 -0.55 70.74 -11.96
N GLU A 796 -0.30 72.00 -12.31
CA GLU A 796 -0.64 72.57 -13.62
C GLU A 796 0.22 71.96 -14.74
N GLU A 797 1.53 71.80 -14.52
CA GLU A 797 2.44 71.12 -15.46
C GLU A 797 2.04 69.65 -15.66
N TYR A 798 1.79 68.90 -14.58
CA TYR A 798 1.34 67.51 -14.65
C TYR A 798 0.02 67.36 -15.42
N SER A 799 -0.95 68.25 -15.14
CA SER A 799 -2.25 68.23 -15.80
C SER A 799 -2.13 68.51 -17.30
N SER A 800 -1.18 69.35 -17.71
CA SER A 800 -0.91 69.67 -19.12
C SER A 800 -0.26 68.50 -19.87
N GLU A 801 0.74 67.84 -19.29
CA GLU A 801 1.43 66.69 -19.88
C GLU A 801 0.54 65.44 -19.93
N LYS A 802 -0.24 65.20 -18.87
CA LYS A 802 -1.22 64.11 -18.83
C LYS A 802 -2.24 64.24 -19.96
N ARG A 803 -2.77 65.46 -20.16
CA ARG A 803 -3.75 65.74 -21.23
C ARG A 803 -3.16 65.47 -22.62
N MET A 804 -1.89 65.82 -22.83
CA MET A 804 -1.18 65.54 -24.08
C MET A 804 -1.04 64.03 -24.35
N LEU A 805 -0.73 63.24 -23.32
CA LEU A 805 -0.60 61.79 -23.43
C LEU A 805 -1.96 61.08 -23.60
N GLU A 806 -3.00 61.56 -22.93
CA GLU A 806 -4.39 61.08 -23.13
C GLU A 806 -4.88 61.35 -24.57
N GLU A 807 -4.50 62.49 -25.16
CA GLU A 807 -4.80 62.80 -26.57
C GLU A 807 -4.05 61.87 -27.54
N ILE A 808 -2.81 61.48 -27.21
CA ILE A 808 -2.02 60.49 -27.99
C ILE A 808 -2.65 59.10 -27.87
N GLU A 809 -3.05 58.69 -26.67
CA GLU A 809 -3.73 57.40 -26.42
C GLU A 809 -5.03 57.32 -27.24
N GLN A 810 -5.90 58.33 -27.15
CA GLN A 810 -7.18 58.36 -27.87
C GLN A 810 -7.00 58.35 -29.40
N LYS A 811 -5.94 58.97 -29.90
CA LYS A 811 -5.63 58.97 -31.34
C LYS A 811 -5.14 57.59 -31.79
N ALA A 812 -4.21 56.98 -31.05
CA ALA A 812 -3.70 55.63 -31.34
C ALA A 812 -4.81 54.56 -31.24
N GLU A 813 -5.75 54.71 -30.30
CA GLU A 813 -6.88 53.80 -30.13
C GLU A 813 -7.89 53.89 -31.30
N LYS A 814 -8.05 55.09 -31.91
CA LYS A 814 -8.81 55.26 -33.15
C LYS A 814 -8.11 54.73 -34.39
N GLU A 815 -6.78 54.75 -34.40
CA GLU A 815 -5.94 54.29 -35.52
C GLU A 815 -5.62 52.78 -35.45
N GLY A 816 -5.98 52.11 -34.33
CA GLY A 816 -5.79 50.67 -34.13
C GLY A 816 -4.36 50.26 -33.76
N GLU A 817 -3.54 51.19 -33.25
CA GLU A 817 -2.15 50.95 -32.89
C GLU A 817 -2.00 50.53 -31.42
N GLU A 818 -2.23 49.24 -31.12
CA GLU A 818 -2.21 48.70 -29.75
C GLU A 818 -0.88 48.92 -28.99
N THR A 819 0.26 48.89 -29.70
CA THR A 819 1.58 49.10 -29.09
C THR A 819 1.71 50.54 -28.57
N THR A 820 1.24 51.52 -29.35
CA THR A 820 1.29 52.94 -29.00
C THR A 820 0.33 53.26 -27.84
N VAL A 821 -0.83 52.59 -27.79
CA VAL A 821 -1.77 52.68 -26.65
C VAL A 821 -1.12 52.15 -25.36
N ARG A 822 -0.44 51.01 -25.42
CA ARG A 822 0.27 50.43 -24.27
C ARG A 822 1.40 51.34 -23.79
N ASP A 823 2.19 51.90 -24.70
CA ASP A 823 3.30 52.80 -24.38
C ASP A 823 2.80 54.13 -23.80
N ALA A 824 1.70 54.68 -24.31
CA ALA A 824 1.08 55.89 -23.76
C ALA A 824 0.56 55.65 -22.34
N ARG A 825 -0.12 54.52 -22.09
CA ARG A 825 -0.59 54.12 -20.75
C ARG A 825 0.56 53.97 -19.75
N ALA A 826 1.62 53.27 -20.13
CA ALA A 826 2.80 53.09 -19.28
C ALA A 826 3.48 54.43 -18.96
N LYS A 827 3.56 55.36 -19.92
CA LYS A 827 4.12 56.70 -19.70
C LYS A 827 3.26 57.55 -18.79
N ILE A 828 1.94 57.50 -18.89
CA ILE A 828 1.02 58.23 -17.99
C ILE A 828 1.19 57.74 -16.54
N GLU A 829 1.30 56.42 -16.35
CA GLU A 829 1.49 55.80 -15.03
C GLU A 829 2.83 56.19 -14.40
N ALA A 830 3.92 56.15 -15.19
CA ALA A 830 5.25 56.59 -14.75
C ALA A 830 5.33 58.09 -14.42
N LEU A 831 4.64 58.94 -15.20
CA LEU A 831 4.65 60.40 -15.02
C LEU A 831 4.05 60.83 -13.68
N TYR A 832 3.03 60.11 -13.21
CA TYR A 832 2.43 60.37 -11.91
C TYR A 832 3.31 59.88 -10.76
N SER A 833 3.86 58.66 -10.84
CA SER A 833 4.67 58.09 -9.75
C SER A 833 5.94 58.90 -9.50
N GLU A 834 6.77 59.11 -10.53
CA GLU A 834 8.09 59.71 -10.35
C GLU A 834 8.04 61.18 -9.90
N ARG A 835 7.15 62.00 -10.47
CA ARG A 835 7.09 63.44 -10.16
C ARG A 835 6.37 63.73 -8.86
N MET A 836 5.33 62.95 -8.55
CA MET A 836 4.54 63.18 -7.35
C MET A 836 5.30 62.74 -6.10
N GLU A 837 6.04 61.63 -6.18
CA GLU A 837 6.96 61.20 -5.12
C GLU A 837 8.08 62.21 -4.92
N ALA A 838 8.73 62.69 -6.00
CA ALA A 838 9.76 63.72 -5.90
C ALA A 838 9.26 65.04 -5.27
N ALA A 839 8.03 65.46 -5.58
CA ALA A 839 7.43 66.67 -4.97
C ALA A 839 7.08 66.48 -3.50
N LEU A 840 6.67 65.27 -3.09
CA LEU A 840 6.37 64.93 -1.71
C LEU A 840 7.66 64.80 -0.87
N GLU A 841 8.70 64.15 -1.41
CA GLU A 841 10.03 64.04 -0.81
C GLU A 841 10.72 65.40 -0.64
N ALA A 842 10.50 66.34 -1.56
CA ALA A 842 10.99 67.71 -1.46
C ALA A 842 10.40 68.50 -0.28
N GLY A 843 9.36 67.98 0.38
CA GLY A 843 8.82 68.55 1.61
C GLY A 843 8.14 69.91 1.41
N HIS A 844 7.42 70.08 0.31
CA HIS A 844 6.64 71.29 0.05
C HIS A 844 5.36 71.38 0.92
N GLY A 845 4.83 72.60 1.05
CA GLY A 845 3.69 72.91 1.94
C GLY A 845 4.12 73.31 3.36
N GLU A 846 3.16 73.46 4.26
CA GLU A 846 3.34 73.85 5.65
C GLU A 846 3.91 72.70 6.52
N CYS A 847 3.96 71.47 5.98
CA CYS A 847 4.54 70.28 6.61
C CYS A 847 4.16 70.11 8.09
N HIS A 848 2.87 70.25 8.42
CA HIS A 848 2.41 70.27 9.81
C HIS A 848 2.81 69.05 10.61
N MET A 849 2.93 67.88 9.97
CA MET A 849 3.33 66.64 10.64
C MET A 849 4.82 66.59 10.96
N ARG A 850 5.62 67.61 10.60
CA ARG A 850 6.96 67.78 11.16
C ARG A 850 6.92 68.08 12.67
N ARG A 851 5.80 68.58 13.19
CA ARG A 851 5.57 68.72 14.64
C ARG A 851 5.23 67.34 15.21
N PRO A 852 6.02 66.80 16.15
CA PRO A 852 5.78 65.48 16.74
C PRO A 852 4.38 65.31 17.35
N GLU A 853 3.83 66.38 17.94
CA GLU A 853 2.47 66.42 18.49
C GLU A 853 1.40 66.11 17.43
N ILE A 854 1.59 66.59 16.19
CA ILE A 854 0.65 66.38 15.09
C ILE A 854 0.89 65.01 14.44
N ALA A 855 2.15 64.60 14.27
CA ALA A 855 2.46 63.25 13.78
C ALA A 855 1.95 62.15 14.72
N ALA A 856 2.00 62.37 16.04
CA ALA A 856 1.45 61.47 17.04
C ALA A 856 -0.07 61.29 16.88
N ILE A 857 -0.82 62.37 16.63
CA ILE A 857 -2.27 62.30 16.35
C ILE A 857 -2.55 61.41 15.14
N VAL A 858 -1.73 61.50 14.09
CA VAL A 858 -1.90 60.71 12.86
C VAL A 858 -1.52 59.24 13.09
N ARG A 859 -0.40 58.97 13.77
CA ARG A 859 -0.04 57.60 14.21
C ARG A 859 -1.16 56.97 15.02
N ASP A 860 -1.67 57.68 16.02
CA ASP A 860 -2.70 57.14 16.90
C ASP A 860 -4.00 56.86 16.12
N ALA A 861 -4.29 57.66 15.09
CA ALA A 861 -5.39 57.38 14.17
C ALA A 861 -5.17 56.11 13.33
N ILE A 862 -3.93 55.85 12.90
CA ILE A 862 -3.54 54.65 12.13
C ILE A 862 -3.62 53.39 12.99
N LEU A 863 -3.13 53.43 14.23
CA LEU A 863 -3.05 52.24 15.09
C LEU A 863 -4.39 51.88 15.79
N ARG A 864 -5.35 52.81 15.85
CA ARG A 864 -6.56 52.69 16.67
C ARG A 864 -7.44 51.47 16.38
N PHE A 865 -7.50 51.02 15.13
CA PHE A 865 -8.39 49.94 14.68
C PHE A 865 -7.63 48.80 13.99
N GLU A 866 -6.31 48.73 14.17
CA GLU A 866 -5.48 47.62 13.72
C GLU A 866 -5.95 46.32 14.37
N GLY A 867 -6.16 45.27 13.58
CA GLY A 867 -6.68 43.97 14.02
C GLY A 867 -8.20 43.89 14.18
N ASP A 868 -8.92 45.01 14.13
CA ASP A 868 -10.39 45.08 14.17
C ASP A 868 -10.97 45.34 12.77
N ARG A 869 -10.53 46.44 12.12
CA ARG A 869 -11.04 46.87 10.81
C ARG A 869 -10.09 46.59 9.65
N PHE A 870 -8.81 46.39 9.93
CA PHE A 870 -7.76 46.10 8.96
C PHE A 870 -6.53 45.51 9.62
N GLU A 871 -5.74 44.76 8.86
CA GLU A 871 -4.36 44.39 9.20
C GLU A 871 -3.41 45.45 8.65
N LEU A 872 -2.39 45.79 9.44
CA LEU A 872 -1.38 46.79 9.09
C LEU A 872 -0.05 46.06 8.83
N GLY A 873 0.49 46.18 7.63
CA GLY A 873 1.80 45.62 7.27
C GLY A 873 2.96 46.53 7.66
N ALA A 874 2.87 47.80 7.26
CA ALA A 874 3.81 48.85 7.60
C ALA A 874 3.15 50.22 7.44
N TRP A 875 3.68 51.23 8.12
CA TRP A 875 3.21 52.59 8.02
C TRP A 875 4.34 53.58 8.29
N CYS A 876 4.28 54.75 7.67
CA CYS A 876 5.09 55.90 8.05
C CYS A 876 4.30 57.20 7.89
N VAL A 877 4.48 58.10 8.86
CA VAL A 877 3.94 59.46 8.84
C VAL A 877 5.07 60.41 8.48
N MET A 878 5.05 60.88 7.24
CA MET A 878 5.99 61.86 6.71
C MET A 878 5.52 63.28 7.06
N PRO A 879 6.40 64.31 7.01
CA PRO A 879 6.04 65.68 7.38
C PRO A 879 4.82 66.28 6.68
N ASN A 880 4.50 65.84 5.45
CA ASN A 880 3.38 66.33 4.64
C ASN A 880 2.52 65.21 4.00
N HIS A 881 2.82 63.94 4.23
CA HIS A 881 2.03 62.80 3.73
C HIS A 881 2.18 61.55 4.60
N VAL A 882 1.43 60.50 4.30
CA VAL A 882 1.43 59.22 5.01
C VAL A 882 1.47 58.10 3.99
N HIS A 883 2.31 57.08 4.24
CA HIS A 883 2.26 55.81 3.52
C HIS A 883 1.76 54.71 4.45
N LEU A 884 0.85 53.87 3.94
CA LEU A 884 0.29 52.72 4.64
C LEU A 884 0.35 51.48 3.75
N LEU A 885 0.66 50.34 4.33
CA LEU A 885 0.45 49.03 3.73
C LEU A 885 -0.65 48.34 4.53
N ILE A 886 -1.86 48.27 3.97
CA ILE A 886 -3.08 47.95 4.73
C ILE A 886 -3.95 46.91 4.02
N LYS A 887 -4.52 45.98 4.79
CA LYS A 887 -5.47 44.99 4.29
C LYS A 887 -6.79 45.12 5.06
N PRO A 888 -7.89 45.59 4.43
CA PRO A 888 -9.19 45.67 5.08
C PRO A 888 -9.67 44.30 5.60
N LEU A 889 -10.31 44.29 6.77
CA LEU A 889 -10.88 43.10 7.42
C LEU A 889 -12.42 43.16 7.44
N GLY A 890 -13.06 41.99 7.32
CA GLY A 890 -14.52 41.88 7.38
C GLY A 890 -15.24 42.62 6.25
N SER A 891 -16.34 43.30 6.58
CA SER A 891 -17.15 44.07 5.62
C SER A 891 -16.70 45.54 5.45
N HIS A 892 -15.55 45.92 6.02
CA HIS A 892 -15.07 47.29 5.94
C HIS A 892 -14.39 47.57 4.60
N SER A 893 -14.79 48.65 3.94
CA SER A 893 -14.12 49.10 2.72
C SER A 893 -12.89 49.96 3.01
N LEU A 894 -11.92 49.95 2.10
CA LEU A 894 -10.72 50.81 2.19
C LEU A 894 -11.10 52.30 2.33
N SER A 895 -12.13 52.74 1.59
CA SER A 895 -12.61 54.13 1.64
C SER A 895 -13.13 54.53 3.02
N GLU A 896 -13.90 53.66 3.68
CA GLU A 896 -14.43 53.93 5.03
C GLU A 896 -13.31 53.99 6.07
N ILE A 897 -12.33 53.10 5.96
CA ILE A 897 -11.16 53.05 6.84
C ILE A 897 -10.35 54.36 6.73
N LEU A 898 -9.98 54.75 5.51
CA LEU A 898 -9.22 55.97 5.24
C LEU A 898 -10.00 57.23 5.63
N GLN A 899 -11.32 57.26 5.38
CA GLN A 899 -12.16 58.38 5.79
C GLN A 899 -12.19 58.54 7.32
N GLY A 900 -12.25 57.43 8.07
CA GLY A 900 -12.16 57.43 9.53
C GLY A 900 -10.84 58.02 10.04
N MET A 901 -9.72 57.52 9.53
CA MET A 901 -8.38 58.00 9.88
C MET A 901 -8.21 59.50 9.57
N LYS A 902 -8.59 59.91 8.35
CA LYS A 902 -8.47 61.31 7.88
C LYS A 902 -9.36 62.26 8.68
N SER A 903 -10.61 61.87 8.95
CA SER A 903 -11.57 62.74 9.66
C SER A 903 -11.17 62.98 11.11
N PHE A 904 -10.70 61.93 11.81
CA PHE A 904 -10.22 62.02 13.19
C PHE A 904 -8.96 62.90 13.27
N SER A 905 -7.93 62.56 12.49
CA SER A 905 -6.66 63.28 12.52
C SER A 905 -6.80 64.74 12.07
N ALA A 906 -7.63 65.05 11.07
CA ALA A 906 -7.87 66.42 10.63
C ALA A 906 -8.49 67.29 11.72
N LYS A 907 -9.46 66.76 12.48
CA LYS A 907 -10.14 67.50 13.54
C LYS A 907 -9.19 67.86 14.68
N GLU A 908 -8.45 66.87 15.17
CA GLU A 908 -7.52 67.04 16.29
C GLU A 908 -6.31 67.91 15.89
N ALA A 909 -5.76 67.72 14.69
CA ALA A 909 -4.64 68.52 14.21
C ALA A 909 -5.03 69.99 13.98
N ASN A 910 -6.19 70.27 13.38
CA ASN A 910 -6.68 71.64 13.19
C ASN A 910 -6.97 72.35 14.52
N ALA A 911 -7.52 71.64 15.51
CA ALA A 911 -7.72 72.18 16.85
C ALA A 911 -6.37 72.59 17.50
N LEU A 912 -5.35 71.75 17.37
CA LEU A 912 -4.00 72.03 17.88
C LEU A 912 -3.29 73.17 17.13
N LEU A 913 -3.61 73.36 15.85
CA LEU A 913 -3.14 74.46 15.02
C LEU A 913 -3.95 75.76 15.19
N GLY A 914 -5.08 75.72 15.92
CA GLY A 914 -5.97 76.87 16.10
C GLY A 914 -6.62 77.36 14.81
N ARG A 915 -6.88 76.47 13.85
CA ARG A 915 -7.42 76.81 12.52
C ARG A 915 -8.65 76.00 12.15
N GLU A 916 -9.38 76.47 11.13
CA GLU A 916 -10.48 75.74 10.48
C GLU A 916 -10.17 75.61 8.98
N GLY A 917 -10.51 74.46 8.37
CA GLY A 917 -10.24 74.20 6.95
C GLY A 917 -9.83 72.76 6.65
N ALA A 918 -9.51 72.47 5.38
CA ALA A 918 -9.06 71.14 4.95
C ALA A 918 -7.63 70.86 5.43
N PHE A 919 -7.46 69.78 6.20
CA PHE A 919 -6.14 69.30 6.64
C PHE A 919 -5.55 68.32 5.62
N TRP A 920 -6.34 67.32 5.21
CA TRP A 920 -5.98 66.36 4.16
C TRP A 920 -6.51 66.80 2.80
N GLN A 921 -5.75 66.48 1.75
CA GLN A 921 -6.28 66.50 0.39
C GLN A 921 -7.39 65.45 0.26
N LYS A 922 -8.45 65.77 -0.50
CA LYS A 922 -9.60 64.87 -0.69
C LYS A 922 -9.23 63.53 -1.35
N GLU A 923 -8.14 63.52 -2.11
CA GLU A 923 -7.69 62.35 -2.87
C GLU A 923 -6.72 61.47 -2.05
N SER A 924 -6.68 60.18 -2.37
CA SER A 924 -5.65 59.23 -1.95
C SER A 924 -5.23 58.42 -3.17
N TYR A 925 -3.98 57.96 -3.19
CA TYR A 925 -3.48 57.03 -4.17
C TYR A 925 -3.36 55.64 -3.54
N ASP A 926 -3.77 54.60 -4.25
CA ASP A 926 -3.60 53.22 -3.81
C ASP A 926 -3.12 52.31 -4.93
N HIS A 927 -2.28 51.36 -4.56
CA HIS A 927 -1.73 50.30 -5.39
C HIS A 927 -2.08 48.95 -4.76
N ILE A 928 -2.69 48.05 -5.54
CA ILE A 928 -2.96 46.68 -5.10
C ILE A 928 -1.67 45.89 -5.14
N ILE A 929 -1.32 45.27 -4.01
CA ILE A 929 -0.16 44.39 -3.91
C ILE A 929 -0.38 43.13 -4.75
N ARG A 930 0.55 42.89 -5.69
CA ARG A 930 0.41 41.88 -6.75
C ARG A 930 0.95 40.52 -6.35
N ASP A 931 2.04 40.49 -5.58
CA ASP A 931 2.71 39.27 -5.13
C ASP A 931 3.55 39.53 -3.85
N GLY A 932 4.29 38.52 -3.39
CA GLY A 932 5.08 38.62 -2.16
C GLY A 932 6.30 39.53 -2.29
N GLN A 933 6.88 39.63 -3.49
CA GLN A 933 8.00 40.53 -3.76
C GLN A 933 7.52 41.98 -3.80
N ASP A 934 6.37 42.24 -4.41
CA ASP A 934 5.70 43.55 -4.38
C ASP A 934 5.34 43.94 -2.94
N TYR A 935 4.82 43.01 -2.12
CA TYR A 935 4.59 43.25 -0.69
C TYR A 935 5.88 43.64 0.05
N ALA A 936 6.96 42.87 -0.14
CA ALA A 936 8.25 43.12 0.51
C ALA A 936 8.86 44.45 0.06
N ASN A 937 8.84 44.74 -1.24
CA ASN A 937 9.33 46.01 -1.79
C ASN A 937 8.56 47.20 -1.25
N GLN A 938 7.23 47.10 -1.20
CA GLN A 938 6.37 48.17 -0.66
C GLN A 938 6.56 48.32 0.85
N LYS A 939 6.68 47.22 1.59
CA LYS A 939 6.98 47.24 3.03
C LYS A 939 8.33 47.91 3.30
N GLU A 940 9.38 47.52 2.58
CA GLU A 940 10.70 48.12 2.70
C GLU A 940 10.66 49.61 2.32
N TYR A 941 10.00 49.97 1.22
CA TYR A 941 9.83 51.35 0.79
C TYR A 941 9.16 52.20 1.88
N VAL A 942 8.04 51.74 2.46
CA VAL A 942 7.32 52.45 3.53
C VAL A 942 8.22 52.66 4.76
N LEU A 943 8.98 51.64 5.16
CA LEU A 943 9.84 51.71 6.35
C LEU A 943 11.09 52.57 6.13
N ARG A 944 11.63 52.59 4.90
CA ARG A 944 12.84 53.35 4.54
C ARG A 944 12.54 54.77 4.07
N ASN A 945 11.28 55.11 3.78
CA ASN A 945 10.89 56.43 3.30
C ASN A 945 11.39 57.60 4.18
N PRO A 946 11.30 57.54 5.54
CA PRO A 946 11.88 58.58 6.38
C PRO A 946 13.40 58.73 6.22
N GLU A 947 14.12 57.62 6.09
CA GLU A 947 15.58 57.62 5.85
C GLU A 947 15.91 58.23 4.49
N MET A 948 15.19 57.83 3.43
CA MET A 948 15.35 58.35 2.07
C MET A 948 15.09 59.87 2.02
N ALA A 949 14.13 60.37 2.79
CA ALA A 949 13.85 61.81 2.92
C ALA A 949 14.80 62.56 3.86
N GLY A 950 15.85 61.92 4.39
CA GLY A 950 16.84 62.52 5.28
C GLY A 950 16.36 62.79 6.71
N LEU A 951 15.27 62.16 7.15
CA LEU A 951 14.71 62.27 8.50
C LEU A 951 15.35 61.24 9.44
N ALA A 952 16.64 61.41 9.74
CA ALA A 952 17.36 60.51 10.63
C ALA A 952 16.75 60.49 12.05
N GLY A 953 16.40 59.30 12.55
CA GLY A 953 15.81 59.12 13.88
C GLY A 953 14.33 59.48 14.00
N TRP A 954 13.61 59.56 12.87
CA TRP A 954 12.17 59.82 12.85
C TRP A 954 11.38 58.66 13.47
N GLU A 955 10.65 58.92 14.55
CA GLU A 955 9.96 57.88 15.34
C GLU A 955 8.58 57.48 14.80
N PHE A 956 8.04 58.21 13.81
CA PHE A 956 6.70 57.99 13.28
C PHE A 956 6.71 57.04 12.06
N VAL A 957 7.31 55.86 12.25
CA VAL A 957 7.37 54.75 11.30
C VAL A 957 7.31 53.44 12.08
N GLY A 958 6.64 52.43 11.53
CA GLY A 958 6.55 51.13 12.19
C GLY A 958 5.92 50.03 11.36
N GLU A 959 6.10 48.80 11.82
CA GLU A 959 5.38 47.63 11.33
C GLU A 959 4.14 47.39 12.21
N GLY A 960 3.09 46.81 11.64
CA GLY A 960 1.96 46.33 12.44
C GLY A 960 2.29 45.02 13.17
N GLY A 961 1.65 44.77 14.32
CA GLY A 961 1.86 43.55 15.12
C GLY A 961 2.56 43.72 16.48
N GLY A 962 2.52 44.91 17.09
CA GLY A 962 3.11 45.16 18.40
C GLY A 962 2.33 44.55 19.59
N GLY A 963 2.57 43.26 19.90
CA GLY A 963 1.99 42.62 21.08
C GLY A 963 2.44 41.17 21.36
N GLY A 964 3.67 40.98 21.84
CA GLY A 964 4.05 39.84 22.70
C GLY A 964 4.06 38.42 22.12
N ARG A 965 4.98 38.10 21.20
CA ARG A 965 5.57 36.75 21.00
C ARG A 965 7.04 36.90 20.61
N PRO A 966 7.94 35.94 20.95
CA PRO A 966 9.38 36.08 20.75
C PRO A 966 9.75 36.24 19.27
N LYS A 967 10.78 37.05 19.03
CA LYS A 967 11.37 37.35 17.71
C LYS A 967 11.72 36.06 16.96
N ILE A 968 11.13 35.88 15.78
CA ILE A 968 11.68 35.02 14.72
C ILE A 968 12.21 36.00 13.67
N ALA A 969 13.49 35.86 13.30
CA ALA A 969 14.07 36.60 12.17
C ALA A 969 13.24 36.32 10.90
N PRO A 970 13.14 37.24 9.92
CA PRO A 970 12.39 36.98 8.70
C PRO A 970 12.97 35.74 8.00
N THR A 971 12.24 34.63 8.04
CA THR A 971 12.68 33.38 7.43
C THR A 971 12.51 33.47 5.92
N PHE A 972 13.61 33.40 5.18
CA PHE A 972 13.61 33.23 3.72
C PHE A 972 12.89 31.96 3.28
N ALA A 973 12.85 30.95 4.17
CA ALA A 973 12.07 29.75 4.02
C ALA A 973 10.67 29.92 4.62
N THR A 974 9.66 29.44 3.91
CA THR A 974 8.26 29.44 4.39
C THR A 974 7.78 28.06 4.84
N ASP A 975 8.65 27.06 4.79
CA ASP A 975 8.41 25.67 5.19
C ASP A 975 9.72 25.01 5.66
N TYR A 976 9.62 23.72 6.00
CA TYR A 976 10.72 22.89 6.47
C TYR A 976 10.68 21.51 5.83
N ILE A 977 11.83 20.86 5.76
CA ILE A 977 11.93 19.40 5.59
C ILE A 977 12.78 18.81 6.71
N GLY A 978 12.58 17.51 6.98
CA GLY A 978 13.48 16.76 7.84
C GLY A 978 14.23 15.69 7.09
N GLY A 979 15.26 15.12 7.70
CA GLY A 979 15.97 13.95 7.18
C GLY A 979 16.52 13.09 8.31
N PHE A 980 16.72 11.80 8.04
CA PHE A 980 17.31 10.89 9.01
C PHE A 980 18.16 9.77 8.37
N VAL A 981 19.08 9.22 9.17
CA VAL A 981 19.81 7.98 8.90
C VAL A 981 19.94 7.21 10.21
N VAL A 982 19.60 5.93 10.21
CA VAL A 982 19.75 5.01 11.34
C VAL A 982 20.47 3.73 10.91
N GLY A 983 21.23 3.12 11.81
CA GLY A 983 21.92 1.85 11.57
C GLY A 983 22.10 1.01 12.82
N ILE A 984 22.08 -0.31 12.65
CA ILE A 984 22.36 -1.31 13.68
C ILE A 984 23.71 -1.97 13.39
N HIS A 985 24.68 -1.74 14.27
CA HIS A 985 26.05 -2.23 14.14
C HIS A 985 26.28 -3.51 14.96
N GLY A 986 27.21 -4.37 14.54
CA GLY A 986 27.62 -5.60 15.24
C GLY A 986 26.97 -6.89 14.73
N ALA A 987 25.93 -6.78 13.90
CA ALA A 987 25.19 -7.95 13.39
C ALA A 987 26.03 -8.80 12.42
N ASP A 988 26.78 -8.16 11.52
CA ASP A 988 27.62 -8.86 10.54
C ASP A 988 28.80 -9.58 11.19
N GLU A 989 29.41 -8.97 12.20
CA GLU A 989 30.48 -9.58 12.99
C GLU A 989 29.98 -10.82 13.71
N TYR A 990 28.82 -10.73 14.36
CA TYR A 990 28.27 -11.87 15.10
C TYR A 990 27.75 -12.97 14.18
N ALA A 991 27.12 -12.62 13.05
CA ALA A 991 26.73 -13.60 12.03
C ALA A 991 27.94 -14.41 11.53
N LYS A 992 29.08 -13.76 11.27
CA LYS A 992 30.34 -14.45 10.90
C LYS A 992 30.86 -15.40 11.98
N GLU A 993 30.73 -15.02 13.26
CA GLU A 993 31.09 -15.91 14.37
C GLU A 993 30.18 -17.15 14.43
N LEU A 994 28.88 -16.99 14.19
CA LEU A 994 27.90 -18.09 14.14
C LEU A 994 28.13 -19.00 12.93
N ASP A 995 28.41 -18.43 11.75
CA ASP A 995 28.77 -19.19 10.55
C ASP A 995 30.05 -20.01 10.78
N ALA A 996 31.07 -19.42 11.41
CA ALA A 996 32.31 -20.13 11.77
C ALA A 996 32.08 -21.25 12.81
N ALA A 997 31.02 -21.14 13.61
CA ALA A 997 30.57 -22.18 14.54
C ALA A 997 29.63 -23.22 13.89
N ASN A 998 29.40 -23.16 12.57
CA ASN A 998 28.43 -23.97 11.83
C ASN A 998 26.97 -23.80 12.32
N ASP A 999 26.58 -22.58 12.69
CA ASP A 999 25.20 -22.21 13.03
C ASP A 999 24.60 -21.23 11.98
N PRO A 1000 24.27 -21.72 10.77
CA PRO A 1000 23.70 -20.89 9.71
C PRO A 1000 22.30 -20.37 10.07
N TYR A 1001 21.58 -21.08 10.95
CA TYR A 1001 20.27 -20.66 11.45
C TYR A 1001 20.40 -19.41 12.31
N GLY A 1002 21.30 -19.44 13.30
CA GLY A 1002 21.61 -18.29 14.14
C GLY A 1002 22.14 -17.09 13.35
N SER A 1003 22.98 -17.33 12.33
CA SER A 1003 23.50 -16.28 11.45
C SER A 1003 22.37 -15.52 10.72
N ILE A 1004 21.41 -16.25 10.13
CA ILE A 1004 20.22 -15.65 9.50
C ILE A 1004 19.35 -14.94 10.53
N MET A 1005 19.13 -15.55 11.71
CA MET A 1005 18.32 -15.00 12.78
C MET A 1005 18.83 -13.63 13.26
N VAL A 1006 20.13 -13.51 13.55
CA VAL A 1006 20.73 -12.24 14.01
C VAL A 1006 20.60 -11.14 12.97
N LYS A 1007 20.84 -11.45 11.70
CA LYS A 1007 20.67 -10.47 10.60
C LYS A 1007 19.22 -10.04 10.44
N ALA A 1008 18.27 -10.97 10.51
CA ALA A 1008 16.84 -10.67 10.45
C ALA A 1008 16.40 -9.80 11.64
N ILE A 1009 16.88 -10.07 12.85
CA ILE A 1009 16.61 -9.24 14.04
C ILE A 1009 17.22 -7.84 13.88
N ALA A 1010 18.47 -7.73 13.41
CA ALA A 1010 19.11 -6.44 13.20
C ALA A 1010 18.35 -5.57 12.18
N ASP A 1011 17.87 -6.16 11.10
CA ASP A 1011 17.03 -5.49 10.10
C ASP A 1011 15.70 -4.98 10.71
N ARG A 1012 15.06 -5.81 11.55
CA ARG A 1012 13.88 -5.38 12.32
C ARG A 1012 14.17 -4.23 13.27
N LEU A 1013 15.33 -4.24 13.93
CA LEU A 1013 15.76 -3.17 14.82
C LEU A 1013 16.05 -1.86 14.07
N ALA A 1014 16.58 -1.93 12.85
CA ALA A 1014 16.82 -0.74 12.02
C ALA A 1014 15.50 -0.06 11.62
N GLU A 1015 14.50 -0.84 11.21
CA GLU A 1015 13.16 -0.34 10.90
C GLU A 1015 12.44 0.20 12.15
N ALA A 1016 12.58 -0.50 13.28
CA ALA A 1016 12.06 -0.05 14.57
C ALA A 1016 12.69 1.30 14.99
N PHE A 1017 13.98 1.49 14.72
CA PHE A 1017 14.66 2.75 14.99
C PHE A 1017 14.17 3.86 14.05
N ALA A 1018 13.94 3.57 12.77
CA ALA A 1018 13.35 4.55 11.86
C ALA A 1018 11.96 5.01 12.33
N GLU A 1019 11.13 4.08 12.83
CA GLU A 1019 9.80 4.41 13.37
C GLU A 1019 9.90 5.22 14.68
N MET A 1020 10.76 4.81 15.62
CA MET A 1020 11.01 5.56 16.85
C MET A 1020 11.48 6.99 16.57
N LEU A 1021 12.44 7.13 15.66
CA LEU A 1021 13.02 8.43 15.32
C LEU A 1021 12.03 9.31 14.56
N HIS A 1022 11.19 8.71 13.71
CA HIS A 1022 10.11 9.45 13.06
C HIS A 1022 9.09 9.94 14.09
N HIS A 1023 8.66 9.11 15.04
CA HIS A 1023 7.77 9.52 16.12
C HIS A 1023 8.36 10.68 16.93
N GLN A 1024 9.63 10.59 17.34
CA GLN A 1024 10.33 11.69 17.99
C GLN A 1024 10.39 12.95 17.10
N ALA A 1025 10.63 12.77 15.80
CA ALA A 1025 10.68 13.88 14.86
C ALA A 1025 9.33 14.60 14.73
N ARG A 1026 8.20 13.90 14.72
CA ARG A 1026 6.86 14.54 14.64
C ARG A 1026 6.55 15.37 15.89
N ILE A 1027 6.91 14.86 17.07
CA ILE A 1027 6.79 15.60 18.33
C ILE A 1027 7.70 16.84 18.32
N GLU A 1028 8.96 16.68 17.95
CA GLU A 1028 9.92 17.78 17.94
C GLU A 1028 9.66 18.79 16.83
N TRP A 1029 9.00 18.40 15.74
CA TRP A 1029 8.54 19.31 14.69
C TRP A 1029 7.24 20.04 15.09
N GLY A 1030 6.52 19.52 16.09
CA GLY A 1030 5.39 20.23 16.72
C GLY A 1030 4.05 20.05 16.02
N TYR A 1031 3.90 18.99 15.20
CA TYR A 1031 2.60 18.62 14.60
C TYR A 1031 2.02 17.31 15.18
N GLU A 1032 2.65 16.75 16.21
CA GLU A 1032 2.10 15.69 17.07
C GLU A 1032 2.40 16.03 18.54
N ALA A 1033 1.45 15.79 19.45
CA ALA A 1033 1.68 15.95 20.87
C ALA A 1033 2.30 14.69 21.50
N GLU A 1034 3.12 14.87 22.54
CA GLU A 1034 3.73 13.75 23.26
C GLU A 1034 2.64 12.82 23.83
N GLY A 1035 2.70 11.53 23.46
CA GLY A 1035 1.73 10.52 23.89
C GLY A 1035 0.37 10.56 23.18
N GLU A 1036 0.23 11.31 22.08
CA GLU A 1036 -0.99 11.37 21.29
C GLU A 1036 -1.32 10.04 20.61
N LEU A 1037 -0.31 9.36 20.05
CA LEU A 1037 -0.47 8.09 19.36
C LEU A 1037 0.08 6.91 20.16
N THR A 1038 -0.62 5.78 20.10
CA THR A 1038 -0.13 4.52 20.63
C THR A 1038 0.94 3.95 19.71
N LYS A 1039 1.87 3.14 20.24
CA LYS A 1039 2.91 2.47 19.43
C LYS A 1039 2.34 1.62 18.30
N ASP A 1040 1.16 1.04 18.47
CA ASP A 1040 0.46 0.30 17.41
C ASP A 1040 -0.10 1.22 16.31
N ALA A 1041 -0.50 2.45 16.64
CA ALA A 1041 -0.91 3.43 15.65
C ALA A 1041 0.29 3.90 14.80
N LEU A 1042 1.50 3.94 15.39
CA LEU A 1042 2.74 4.24 14.68
C LEU A 1042 3.06 3.21 13.59
N ILE A 1043 3.01 1.92 13.93
CA ILE A 1043 3.32 0.83 12.99
C ILE A 1043 2.34 0.80 11.80
N HIS A 1044 1.09 1.16 12.01
CA HIS A 1044 0.09 1.25 10.93
C HIS A 1044 0.15 2.57 10.14
N GLU A 1045 1.17 3.39 10.38
CA GLU A 1045 1.38 4.71 9.76
C GLU A 1045 0.18 5.66 9.92
N ASN A 1046 -0.58 5.52 11.01
CA ASN A 1046 -1.77 6.34 11.29
C ASN A 1046 -1.39 7.68 11.94
N TYR A 1047 -0.47 8.42 11.32
CA TYR A 1047 -0.03 9.75 11.74
C TYR A 1047 -0.03 10.72 10.57
N GLN A 1048 0.01 12.02 10.89
CA GLN A 1048 0.28 13.07 9.91
C GLN A 1048 1.74 12.98 9.45
N GLY A 1049 1.98 13.21 8.15
CA GLY A 1049 3.31 13.24 7.57
C GLY A 1049 3.84 11.89 7.11
N ILE A 1050 4.91 11.91 6.31
CA ILE A 1050 5.53 10.72 5.72
C ILE A 1050 7.06 10.80 5.81
N ARG A 1051 7.73 9.66 5.61
CA ARG A 1051 9.19 9.54 5.65
C ARG A 1051 9.81 8.86 4.40
N PRO A 1052 9.50 9.32 3.17
CA PRO A 1052 9.96 8.69 1.93
C PRO A 1052 11.47 8.48 1.90
N ALA A 1053 11.86 7.25 1.57
CA ALA A 1053 13.25 6.81 1.45
C ALA A 1053 13.68 6.77 -0.02
N PRO A 1054 14.83 7.36 -0.40
CA PRO A 1054 15.38 7.19 -1.74
C PRO A 1054 15.56 5.71 -2.12
N GLY A 1055 15.02 5.32 -3.27
CA GLY A 1055 14.91 3.94 -3.76
C GLY A 1055 13.48 3.35 -3.70
N TYR A 1056 12.58 3.97 -2.93
CA TYR A 1056 11.16 3.57 -2.90
C TYR A 1056 10.37 4.16 -4.07
N PRO A 1057 9.18 3.63 -4.41
CA PRO A 1057 8.41 4.08 -5.58
C PRO A 1057 8.08 5.58 -5.63
N ALA A 1058 8.01 6.27 -4.48
CA ALA A 1058 7.75 7.70 -4.41
C ALA A 1058 9.00 8.55 -4.71
N GLN A 1059 10.19 8.00 -4.49
CA GLN A 1059 11.49 8.63 -4.75
C GLN A 1059 12.49 7.57 -5.22
N PRO A 1060 12.37 7.07 -6.47
CA PRO A 1060 13.11 5.89 -6.92
C PRO A 1060 14.62 6.12 -7.11
N ASP A 1061 15.07 7.37 -7.25
CA ASP A 1061 16.49 7.67 -7.47
C ASP A 1061 17.31 7.45 -6.19
N HIS A 1062 18.15 6.42 -6.21
CA HIS A 1062 19.06 6.10 -5.11
C HIS A 1062 20.13 7.18 -4.86
N THR A 1063 20.46 7.99 -5.87
CA THR A 1063 21.52 9.01 -5.80
C THR A 1063 21.12 10.27 -5.04
N GLU A 1064 19.91 10.31 -4.47
CA GLU A 1064 19.50 11.30 -3.48
C GLU A 1064 20.03 10.99 -2.07
N LYS A 1065 20.48 9.74 -1.81
CA LYS A 1065 21.09 9.39 -0.51
C LYS A 1065 22.38 10.13 -0.21
N PRO A 1066 23.35 10.28 -1.14
CA PRO A 1066 24.53 11.11 -0.89
C PRO A 1066 24.18 12.54 -0.43
N ILE A 1067 23.19 13.17 -1.07
CA ILE A 1067 22.71 14.51 -0.69
C ILE A 1067 22.21 14.52 0.76
N LEU A 1068 21.41 13.53 1.14
CA LEU A 1068 20.92 13.36 2.51
C LEU A 1068 22.05 13.10 3.51
N PHE A 1069 23.00 12.23 3.16
CA PHE A 1069 24.14 11.89 4.02
C PHE A 1069 25.04 13.10 4.26
N ASP A 1070 25.30 13.89 3.23
CA ASP A 1070 26.09 15.12 3.32
C ASP A 1070 25.35 16.21 4.12
N LEU A 1071 24.04 16.36 3.92
CA LEU A 1071 23.21 17.31 4.66
C LEU A 1071 23.24 17.03 6.17
N LEU A 1072 23.19 15.75 6.55
CA LEU A 1072 23.18 15.31 7.95
C LEU A 1072 24.59 15.15 8.55
N GLY A 1073 25.64 15.00 7.74
CA GLY A 1073 26.93 14.50 8.22
C GLY A 1073 26.83 13.05 8.71
N ALA A 1074 25.99 12.24 8.04
CA ALA A 1074 25.50 10.97 8.58
C ALA A 1074 26.61 9.94 8.81
N THR A 1075 27.58 9.82 7.89
CA THR A 1075 28.63 8.80 8.01
C THR A 1075 29.55 9.03 9.21
N GLU A 1076 29.91 10.28 9.50
CA GLU A 1076 30.70 10.60 10.68
C GLU A 1076 29.91 10.38 11.97
N ALA A 1077 28.62 10.75 11.96
CA ALA A 1077 27.76 10.68 13.14
C ALA A 1077 27.35 9.25 13.51
N THR A 1078 27.01 8.41 12.53
CA THR A 1078 26.45 7.07 12.81
C THR A 1078 27.43 5.94 12.50
N GLY A 1079 28.40 6.16 11.61
CA GLY A 1079 29.23 5.09 11.05
C GLY A 1079 28.56 4.30 9.91
N VAL A 1080 27.33 4.67 9.51
CA VAL A 1080 26.68 4.14 8.30
C VAL A 1080 27.30 4.80 7.07
N PHE A 1081 27.72 4.02 6.08
CA PHE A 1081 28.29 4.55 4.84
C PHE A 1081 27.57 4.03 3.59
N LEU A 1082 27.71 4.77 2.49
CA LEU A 1082 27.14 4.40 1.20
C LEU A 1082 28.16 3.66 0.33
N THR A 1083 27.72 2.60 -0.33
CA THR A 1083 28.47 1.95 -1.41
C THR A 1083 28.41 2.79 -2.69
N GLU A 1084 29.19 2.40 -3.71
CA GLU A 1084 29.13 2.99 -5.05
C GLU A 1084 27.74 2.89 -5.72
N SER A 1085 26.92 1.90 -5.32
CA SER A 1085 25.53 1.74 -5.77
C SER A 1085 24.52 2.44 -4.85
N CYS A 1086 24.99 3.27 -3.90
CA CYS A 1086 24.19 3.92 -2.88
C CYS A 1086 23.39 2.93 -1.99
N ALA A 1087 23.91 1.72 -1.78
CA ALA A 1087 23.45 0.84 -0.70
C ALA A 1087 24.09 1.29 0.63
N MET A 1088 23.41 1.09 1.76
CA MET A 1088 23.92 1.47 3.07
C MET A 1088 24.59 0.30 3.76
N HIS A 1089 25.71 0.52 4.45
CA HIS A 1089 26.36 -0.46 5.30
C HIS A 1089 26.50 0.09 6.74
N PRO A 1090 26.16 -0.66 7.80
CA PRO A 1090 25.67 -2.06 7.80
C PRO A 1090 24.35 -2.21 7.05
N GLY A 1091 24.06 -3.43 6.55
CA GLY A 1091 22.85 -3.67 5.75
C GLY A 1091 21.56 -3.38 6.51
N ALA A 1092 21.57 -3.57 7.83
CA ALA A 1092 20.51 -3.14 8.73
C ALA A 1092 20.55 -1.62 8.98
N ALA A 1093 20.17 -0.83 7.97
CA ALA A 1093 20.14 0.62 8.02
C ALA A 1093 18.97 1.20 7.21
N VAL A 1094 18.45 2.35 7.65
CA VAL A 1094 17.34 3.06 7.01
C VAL A 1094 17.66 4.55 6.91
N SER A 1095 17.29 5.17 5.79
CA SER A 1095 17.46 6.61 5.57
C SER A 1095 16.28 7.18 4.81
N GLY A 1096 15.85 8.40 5.11
CA GLY A 1096 14.78 9.06 4.38
C GLY A 1096 14.63 10.54 4.71
N ILE A 1097 13.66 11.16 4.04
CA ILE A 1097 13.30 12.58 4.18
C ILE A 1097 11.93 12.63 4.87
N TYR A 1098 11.76 13.53 5.82
CA TYR A 1098 10.49 13.75 6.52
C TYR A 1098 9.70 14.90 5.89
N PHE A 1099 8.39 14.69 5.74
CA PHE A 1099 7.42 15.70 5.30
C PHE A 1099 6.31 15.83 6.33
N SER A 1100 5.93 17.06 6.66
CA SER A 1100 4.93 17.38 7.69
C SER A 1100 3.53 17.68 7.13
N HIS A 1101 3.39 17.88 5.82
CA HIS A 1101 2.11 18.30 5.22
C HIS A 1101 1.03 17.24 5.46
N PRO A 1102 -0.19 17.61 5.90
CA PRO A 1102 -1.24 16.64 6.27
C PRO A 1102 -1.76 15.79 5.12
N GLU A 1103 -1.64 16.27 3.88
CA GLU A 1103 -2.04 15.52 2.68
C GLU A 1103 -0.89 14.71 2.05
N SER A 1104 0.31 14.73 2.65
CA SER A 1104 1.42 13.91 2.17
C SER A 1104 1.11 12.43 2.34
N HIS A 1105 1.35 11.64 1.29
CA HIS A 1105 1.07 10.20 1.27
C HIS A 1105 2.04 9.49 0.32
N TYR A 1106 2.28 8.19 0.51
CA TYR A 1106 3.08 7.44 -0.45
C TYR A 1106 2.34 7.25 -1.78
N PHE A 1107 3.06 7.48 -2.88
CA PHE A 1107 2.59 7.23 -4.24
C PHE A 1107 3.67 6.50 -5.04
N ALA A 1108 3.29 5.87 -6.14
CA ALA A 1108 4.24 5.23 -7.04
C ALA A 1108 4.44 6.07 -8.30
N LEU A 1109 5.70 6.31 -8.64
CA LEU A 1109 6.12 6.71 -9.97
C LEU A 1109 6.13 5.47 -10.88
N SER A 1110 5.82 5.66 -12.16
CA SER A 1110 5.92 4.62 -13.18
C SER A 1110 5.83 5.29 -14.55
N GLU A 1111 6.34 4.62 -15.58
CA GLU A 1111 6.25 5.07 -16.98
C GLU A 1111 6.83 6.47 -17.19
N LEU A 1112 7.99 6.78 -16.58
CA LEU A 1112 8.67 8.06 -16.73
C LEU A 1112 9.03 8.27 -18.22
N GLN A 1113 8.66 9.43 -18.76
CA GLN A 1113 8.89 9.76 -20.16
C GLN A 1113 10.20 10.52 -20.34
N LYS A 1114 10.70 10.52 -21.57
CA LYS A 1114 12.02 11.04 -21.92
C LYS A 1114 12.18 12.53 -21.62
N ASP A 1115 11.12 13.32 -21.78
CA ASP A 1115 11.11 14.75 -21.46
C ASP A 1115 11.41 15.01 -19.97
N GLN A 1116 10.84 14.23 -19.05
CA GLN A 1116 11.15 14.30 -17.63
C GLN A 1116 12.55 13.81 -17.31
N VAL A 1117 13.02 12.75 -17.97
CA VAL A 1117 14.40 12.24 -17.77
C VAL A 1117 15.44 13.29 -18.20
N GLU A 1118 15.22 13.96 -19.33
CA GLU A 1118 16.09 15.04 -19.83
C GLU A 1118 16.09 16.25 -18.89
N ASP A 1119 14.91 16.66 -18.39
CA ASP A 1119 14.76 17.72 -17.41
C ASP A 1119 15.44 17.37 -16.07
N TYR A 1120 15.27 16.14 -15.59
CA TYR A 1120 15.88 15.65 -14.35
C TYR A 1120 17.41 15.55 -14.47
N ALA A 1121 17.92 15.05 -15.59
CA ALA A 1121 19.36 15.01 -15.89
C ALA A 1121 19.97 16.42 -15.84
N LYS A 1122 19.29 17.40 -16.43
CA LYS A 1122 19.71 18.81 -16.37
C LYS A 1122 19.70 19.34 -14.94
N ARG A 1123 18.66 19.07 -14.14
CA ARG A 1123 18.56 19.50 -12.73
C ARG A 1123 19.69 18.92 -11.87
N LYS A 1124 20.05 17.66 -12.08
CA LYS A 1124 21.11 16.96 -11.34
C LYS A 1124 22.53 17.21 -11.87
N GLY A 1125 22.67 17.85 -13.02
CA GLY A 1125 23.96 17.98 -13.70
C GLY A 1125 24.54 16.64 -14.15
N MET A 1126 23.70 15.65 -14.41
CA MET A 1126 24.08 14.31 -14.89
C MET A 1126 23.81 14.19 -16.39
N SER A 1127 24.48 13.24 -17.06
CA SER A 1127 24.07 12.88 -18.41
C SER A 1127 22.73 12.14 -18.41
N VAL A 1128 22.00 12.23 -19.53
CA VAL A 1128 20.75 11.48 -19.70
C VAL A 1128 20.97 9.98 -19.53
N GLN A 1129 22.09 9.45 -20.04
CA GLN A 1129 22.44 8.03 -19.91
C GLN A 1129 22.66 7.60 -18.46
N GLU A 1130 23.25 8.46 -17.63
CA GLU A 1130 23.42 8.18 -16.21
C GLU A 1130 22.07 8.16 -15.48
N VAL A 1131 21.17 9.10 -15.78
CA VAL A 1131 19.83 9.09 -15.19
C VAL A 1131 19.03 7.88 -15.66
N GLU A 1132 19.10 7.52 -16.94
CA GLU A 1132 18.45 6.33 -17.50
C GLU A 1132 18.95 5.04 -16.84
N LYS A 1133 20.23 5.01 -16.45
CA LYS A 1133 20.80 3.91 -15.66
C LYS A 1133 20.13 3.82 -14.28
N TRP A 1134 20.13 4.91 -13.51
CA TRP A 1134 19.57 4.91 -12.16
C TRP A 1134 18.04 4.73 -12.10
N LEU A 1135 17.33 5.23 -13.11
CA LEU A 1135 15.87 5.14 -13.21
C LEU A 1135 15.37 4.01 -14.10
N GLY A 1136 16.26 3.14 -14.60
CA GLY A 1136 15.96 2.14 -15.63
C GLY A 1136 14.66 1.34 -15.42
N PRO A 1137 14.37 0.80 -14.22
CA PRO A 1137 13.12 0.07 -13.95
C PRO A 1137 11.83 0.90 -14.05
N TRP A 1138 11.95 2.22 -14.06
CA TRP A 1138 10.83 3.18 -13.97
C TRP A 1138 10.53 3.89 -15.31
N LEU A 1139 11.36 3.68 -16.34
CA LEU A 1139 11.22 4.31 -17.65
C LEU A 1139 10.05 3.71 -18.44
N GLY A 1140 9.22 4.57 -19.05
CA GLY A 1140 8.12 4.19 -19.94
C GLY A 1140 8.49 4.14 -21.42
N TYR A 1141 9.79 4.11 -21.72
CA TYR A 1141 10.34 4.05 -23.06
C TYR A 1141 11.55 3.11 -23.13
N ALA A 1142 11.93 2.74 -24.35
CA ALA A 1142 12.95 1.73 -24.62
C ALA A 1142 14.37 2.29 -24.55
#